data_AF-A0A6I4N3F8-F1
#
_entry.id   AF-A0A6I4N3F8-F1
#
_cell.length_a   1.000
_cell.length_b   1.000
_cell.length_c   1.000
_cell.angle_alpha   90.00
_cell.angle_beta   90.00
_cell.angle_gamma   90.00
#
_symmetry.space_group_name_H-M   'P 1'
#
loop_
_entity.id
_entity.type
_entity.pdbx_description
1 polymer ?
#
loop_
_entity_poly.entity_id
_entity_poly.type
_entity_poly.pdbx_seq_one_letter_code
_entity_poly.pdbx_strand_id
1 'polypeptide(L)'
;MSVPSRRSVLGTAGAIGLGAAIGGVAVPSHAADGPVQGPVLALDTDSARSALNRLLPHHAEQFRLRLVPAKGGADRFRVSGTTGRIDVSGTTPAVLLTGVHWYLKYVCGAHVAWNGSQLDLPRGLPAPSRPLERSTSLPHRFALNDTNDGYTAPHADWAYWERMIDVLALHGCNEVLVIAGAEAVYHRVLQDFGYSDAEARAWLPAPSHQAWWLLQNLSGYGGPLSPEVIADRAELGRKIVDRLRSLGMAPVLPGYYGHVPDGFAARNGGDARVVPQGTWHGFKRPDWLDPRTSSFAKVAASFYRHQEQLFGAAENFKMDLLHEGGTAGDVPVPDAARGVEAALRKARPGATWVILGWQANPLPELLDAIDRRRMLIVDGVSDRFTSVTDREKDWGGTPYAFGTIPNFGGRTTIGARAHIWNEKFFAWRDKGGSALVGTAFMPEATDRDPAAFELFSELAWSKDKLDLKSWFDGYAGFRYGGRDSDALRAWRALHDTAYRHTAIERSDPHDSLFAARPDLAANRAAEYAPSALTYDPARFDAAFAGLLGVRGGLRGSAAYRYDLVDVARQALAHRSRQLLPQLRTAYRRKDADTFRALSTLWLRLMRLSDELTGTNSAFLLGPWVESARRMGTNDAERAEFERTAKVLITVWGDRATSDGGKLHEYGNREWSGLMADFYVPRWQRWLDELADALAAGREPRAVDWFAVEEPWTRERKDYPLRGIGDPYRTASRVHDVLARAPYQGSLEVVADPPSLPPGGHARLEAVFRNVNGLRATGRVDFRLTGIDAEPSGPVSLPRVAPGGTGKVAWRANAPGTPLDRPLRPHPYEIEVRYGPAGERRVEAVHEGVLFEAGPVGAGWKKYSNNAAVFGELNGRYAINGAGADLWKGTTEFGTLYREGALRGGVSVTVRVDAQAVTGPWARAGLIARNAMEVPGSPGFLNLAVTPANGVVMSYDTNGDGTLDTYKRITGIKAPMLLRLERAGNAVTGSCSTDDGAGWRVVASVPVPGVAAAQDVGLFMSATNGGDGERGTVEFSGWRVA
;
A
#
# COMPACT_ATOMS: atom_id res chain seq x y z
N MET A 1 -60.68 -38.15 9.28
CA MET A 1 -61.89 -38.51 10.07
C MET A 1 -61.94 -37.59 11.29
N SER A 2 -63.16 -37.29 11.78
CA SER A 2 -63.49 -36.68 13.08
C SER A 2 -62.77 -35.38 13.54
N VAL A 3 -63.48 -34.25 13.42
CA VAL A 3 -63.39 -33.06 14.30
C VAL A 3 -64.46 -33.21 15.41
N PRO A 4 -64.28 -32.71 16.65
CA PRO A 4 -64.85 -31.41 17.10
C PRO A 4 -63.90 -30.63 18.05
N SER A 5 -63.99 -29.33 18.39
CA SER A 5 -64.99 -28.23 18.31
C SER A 5 -65.73 -27.85 19.62
N ARG A 6 -65.26 -26.74 20.25
CA ARG A 6 -65.98 -25.60 20.89
C ARG A 6 -66.53 -25.61 22.35
N ARG A 7 -66.27 -24.44 22.99
CA ARG A 7 -67.02 -23.67 24.04
C ARG A 7 -67.04 -24.19 25.50
N SER A 8 -67.31 -23.40 26.55
CA SER A 8 -67.15 -21.96 26.95
C SER A 8 -68.09 -21.65 28.14
N VAL A 9 -67.63 -21.01 29.24
CA VAL A 9 -68.42 -20.38 30.36
C VAL A 9 -67.42 -19.79 31.40
N LEU A 10 -67.74 -18.90 32.36
CA LEU A 10 -68.34 -17.54 32.32
C LEU A 10 -68.20 -16.84 33.71
N GLY A 11 -68.19 -15.50 33.77
CA GLY A 11 -68.34 -14.66 34.99
C GLY A 11 -67.15 -13.71 35.28
N THR A 12 -67.17 -12.36 35.28
CA THR A 12 -68.06 -11.27 35.82
C THR A 12 -68.16 -11.25 37.36
N ALA A 13 -68.10 -10.15 38.14
CA ALA A 13 -67.83 -8.69 37.99
C ALA A 13 -67.58 -8.07 39.41
N GLY A 14 -67.22 -6.79 39.70
CA GLY A 14 -66.83 -5.62 38.88
C GLY A 14 -67.26 -4.24 39.48
N ALA A 15 -66.40 -3.54 40.25
CA ALA A 15 -66.61 -2.17 40.82
C ALA A 15 -65.23 -1.47 41.00
N ILE A 16 -64.89 -0.32 40.40
CA ILE A 16 -65.40 1.07 40.52
C ILE A 16 -65.03 1.77 41.85
N GLY A 17 -64.21 2.82 41.74
CA GLY A 17 -63.93 3.81 42.77
C GLY A 17 -63.19 5.02 42.18
N LEU A 18 -63.91 6.10 41.86
CA LEU A 18 -63.34 7.37 41.42
C LEU A 18 -62.98 8.26 42.63
N GLY A 19 -61.94 9.09 42.48
CA GLY A 19 -61.63 10.17 43.43
C GLY A 19 -60.43 10.99 42.98
N ALA A 20 -60.68 12.13 42.33
CA ALA A 20 -59.64 13.06 41.87
C ALA A 20 -59.49 14.27 42.81
N ALA A 21 -58.26 14.74 43.00
CA ALA A 21 -57.98 16.08 43.52
C ALA A 21 -56.70 16.63 42.87
N ILE A 22 -56.69 17.92 42.59
CA ILE A 22 -55.74 18.59 41.69
C ILE A 22 -54.62 19.27 42.49
N GLY A 23 -53.37 19.13 42.03
CA GLY A 23 -52.23 19.95 42.47
C GLY A 23 -51.22 20.04 41.33
N GLY A 24 -50.97 21.24 40.82
CA GLY A 24 -50.26 21.45 39.55
C GLY A 24 -48.84 22.01 39.67
N VAL A 25 -48.21 22.14 38.49
CA VAL A 25 -46.98 22.89 38.18
C VAL A 25 -45.65 22.29 38.65
N ALA A 26 -45.00 21.52 37.76
CA ALA A 26 -43.84 21.99 37.00
C ALA A 26 -43.29 20.88 36.08
N VAL A 27 -43.23 21.14 34.76
CA VAL A 27 -42.54 20.25 33.79
C VAL A 27 -41.10 20.72 33.61
N PRO A 28 -40.14 19.80 33.62
CA PRO A 28 -39.10 19.80 32.60
C PRO A 28 -39.15 18.53 31.74
N SER A 29 -39.02 18.75 30.45
CA SER A 29 -39.09 17.78 29.36
C SER A 29 -38.08 16.63 29.43
N HIS A 30 -38.58 15.42 29.13
CA HIS A 30 -37.91 14.36 28.37
C HIS A 30 -36.41 14.08 28.63
N ALA A 31 -36.16 13.11 29.51
CA ALA A 31 -35.26 12.03 29.11
C ALA A 31 -36.06 11.11 28.16
N ALA A 32 -35.62 10.99 26.90
CA ALA A 32 -36.21 10.03 25.96
C ALA A 32 -35.54 8.67 26.16
N ASP A 33 -36.35 7.63 26.31
CA ASP A 33 -35.89 6.27 26.61
C ASP A 33 -34.97 5.67 25.52
N GLY A 34 -34.16 4.71 25.95
CA GLY A 34 -33.13 4.05 25.14
C GLY A 34 -33.68 3.19 23.99
N PRO A 35 -32.77 2.64 23.15
CA PRO A 35 -33.15 1.87 21.98
C PRO A 35 -33.90 0.58 22.35
N VAL A 36 -34.89 0.24 21.54
CA VAL A 36 -35.66 -1.02 21.63
C VAL A 36 -34.71 -2.20 21.50
N GLN A 37 -34.44 -2.88 22.61
CA GLN A 37 -33.71 -4.14 22.60
C GLN A 37 -34.60 -5.25 22.02
N GLY A 38 -34.17 -5.83 20.90
CA GLY A 38 -34.56 -7.20 20.56
C GLY A 38 -34.03 -8.19 21.62
N PRO A 39 -34.38 -9.48 21.54
CA PRO A 39 -33.93 -10.47 22.51
C PRO A 39 -32.40 -10.64 22.44
N VAL A 40 -31.69 -9.91 23.30
CA VAL A 40 -30.26 -10.10 23.52
C VAL A 40 -30.08 -11.49 24.12
N LEU A 41 -29.45 -12.39 23.38
CA LEU A 41 -28.96 -13.66 23.94
C LEU A 41 -28.09 -13.32 25.14
N ALA A 42 -28.48 -13.80 26.33
CA ALA A 42 -27.73 -13.56 27.55
C ALA A 42 -26.33 -14.17 27.38
N LEU A 43 -25.31 -13.30 27.24
CA LEU A 43 -23.94 -13.75 27.06
C LEU A 43 -23.49 -14.57 28.27
N ASP A 44 -22.86 -15.71 28.00
CA ASP A 44 -22.25 -16.60 29.00
C ASP A 44 -20.73 -16.68 28.80
N THR A 45 -20.04 -17.60 29.49
CA THR A 45 -18.59 -17.77 29.34
C THR A 45 -18.19 -18.91 28.40
N ASP A 46 -19.14 -19.64 27.83
CA ASP A 46 -18.90 -20.94 27.21
C ASP A 46 -18.28 -20.77 25.81
N SER A 47 -18.64 -19.72 25.08
CA SER A 47 -17.99 -19.33 23.82
C SER A 47 -16.50 -19.02 23.98
N ALA A 48 -16.13 -18.40 25.11
CA ALA A 48 -14.72 -18.15 25.46
C ALA A 48 -14.04 -19.43 25.96
N ARG A 49 -14.70 -20.24 26.80
CA ARG A 49 -14.19 -21.55 27.25
C ARG A 49 -13.93 -22.50 26.08
N SER A 50 -14.80 -22.49 25.07
CA SER A 50 -14.65 -23.22 23.80
C SER A 50 -13.38 -22.81 23.04
N ALA A 51 -13.11 -21.50 22.94
CA ALA A 51 -11.85 -21.00 22.36
C ALA A 51 -10.63 -21.44 23.18
N LEU A 52 -10.68 -21.33 24.52
CA LEU A 52 -9.58 -21.77 25.37
C LEU A 52 -9.33 -23.28 25.26
N ASN A 53 -10.37 -24.11 25.08
CA ASN A 53 -10.21 -25.54 24.84
C ASN A 53 -9.50 -25.84 23.49
N ARG A 54 -9.75 -25.06 22.43
CA ARG A 54 -9.04 -25.19 21.14
C ARG A 54 -7.60 -24.66 21.21
N LEU A 55 -7.41 -23.50 21.84
CA LEU A 55 -6.15 -22.75 21.84
C LEU A 55 -5.15 -23.26 22.90
N LEU A 56 -5.64 -23.66 24.07
CA LEU A 56 -4.88 -24.03 25.27
C LEU A 56 -5.43 -25.32 25.90
N PRO A 57 -5.53 -26.45 25.16
CA PRO A 57 -6.24 -27.66 25.60
C PRO A 57 -5.74 -28.27 26.92
N HIS A 58 -4.49 -28.01 27.31
CA HIS A 58 -3.89 -28.51 28.56
C HIS A 58 -4.00 -27.54 29.74
N HIS A 59 -4.52 -26.32 29.51
CA HIS A 59 -4.54 -25.24 30.50
C HIS A 59 -5.92 -24.57 30.64
N ALA A 60 -6.88 -24.85 29.77
CA ALA A 60 -8.21 -24.22 29.78
C ALA A 60 -8.97 -24.34 31.13
N GLU A 61 -8.83 -25.47 31.83
CA GLU A 61 -9.41 -25.68 33.16
C GLU A 61 -8.81 -24.79 34.26
N GLN A 62 -7.60 -24.28 34.05
CA GLN A 62 -6.92 -23.38 34.98
C GLN A 62 -7.49 -21.94 34.91
N PHE A 63 -8.37 -21.64 33.95
CA PHE A 63 -9.04 -20.35 33.82
C PHE A 63 -10.47 -20.36 34.38
N ARG A 64 -10.70 -19.52 35.40
CA ARG A 64 -12.03 -19.15 35.88
C ARG A 64 -12.46 -17.86 35.20
N LEU A 65 -13.45 -17.97 34.31
CA LEU A 65 -14.00 -16.85 33.56
C LEU A 65 -15.20 -16.23 34.29
N ARG A 66 -15.38 -14.91 34.18
CA ARG A 66 -16.55 -14.19 34.73
C ARG A 66 -16.90 -12.96 33.90
N LEU A 67 -18.13 -12.88 33.41
CA LEU A 67 -18.63 -11.64 32.82
C LEU A 67 -18.90 -10.57 33.90
N VAL A 68 -18.57 -9.32 33.59
CA VAL A 68 -18.83 -8.14 34.44
C VAL A 68 -19.45 -7.02 33.61
N PRO A 69 -20.34 -6.16 34.18
CA PRO A 69 -20.89 -5.04 33.44
C PRO A 69 -19.83 -4.06 32.94
N ALA A 70 -20.04 -3.49 31.75
CA ALA A 70 -19.28 -2.35 31.27
C ALA A 70 -19.43 -1.16 32.23
N LYS A 71 -18.34 -0.41 32.47
CA LYS A 71 -18.37 0.76 33.36
C LYS A 71 -18.36 2.03 32.52
N GLY A 72 -19.50 2.72 32.45
CA GLY A 72 -19.66 3.92 31.61
C GLY A 72 -19.50 3.63 30.12
N GLY A 73 -20.00 2.48 29.66
CA GLY A 73 -19.88 2.02 28.27
C GLY A 73 -18.50 1.46 27.89
N ALA A 74 -17.48 1.58 28.75
CA ALA A 74 -16.15 1.07 28.45
C ALA A 74 -16.04 -0.46 28.62
N ASP A 75 -15.50 -1.12 27.60
CA ASP A 75 -15.03 -2.49 27.67
C ASP A 75 -13.82 -2.58 28.60
N ARG A 76 -13.72 -3.67 29.36
CA ARG A 76 -12.62 -3.85 30.32
C ARG A 76 -12.38 -5.31 30.64
N PHE A 77 -11.13 -5.65 30.95
CA PHE A 77 -10.78 -6.93 31.57
C PHE A 77 -9.91 -6.74 32.82
N ARG A 78 -9.91 -7.76 33.67
CA ARG A 78 -8.98 -7.94 34.79
C ARG A 78 -8.53 -9.40 34.85
N VAL A 79 -7.22 -9.62 34.95
CA VAL A 79 -6.63 -10.94 35.22
C VAL A 79 -5.95 -10.94 36.59
N SER A 80 -6.21 -11.95 37.40
CA SER A 80 -5.64 -12.17 38.73
C SER A 80 -5.64 -13.68 39.05
N GLY A 81 -5.47 -14.06 40.32
CA GLY A 81 -5.56 -15.45 40.77
C GLY A 81 -4.26 -15.97 41.37
N THR A 82 -4.09 -17.28 41.39
CA THR A 82 -2.93 -17.99 41.96
C THR A 82 -2.39 -19.01 40.96
N THR A 83 -1.24 -19.62 41.25
CA THR A 83 -0.60 -20.57 40.34
C THR A 83 -1.53 -21.75 40.04
N GLY A 84 -1.80 -21.98 38.74
CA GLY A 84 -2.76 -22.99 38.27
C GLY A 84 -4.24 -22.65 38.44
N ARG A 85 -4.58 -21.43 38.89
CA ARG A 85 -5.95 -20.93 39.09
C ARG A 85 -6.03 -19.45 38.75
N ILE A 86 -6.17 -19.13 37.47
CA ILE A 86 -6.19 -17.78 36.92
C ILE A 86 -7.64 -17.30 36.84
N ASP A 87 -7.96 -16.22 37.56
CA ASP A 87 -9.26 -15.54 37.51
C ASP A 87 -9.23 -14.45 36.44
N VAL A 88 -10.11 -14.57 35.44
CA VAL A 88 -10.28 -13.59 34.35
C VAL A 88 -11.71 -13.06 34.38
N SER A 89 -11.86 -11.74 34.51
CA SER A 89 -13.15 -11.07 34.35
C SER A 89 -13.13 -10.09 33.19
N GLY A 90 -14.21 -10.02 32.42
CA GLY A 90 -14.30 -9.21 31.19
C GLY A 90 -15.74 -8.83 30.86
N THR A 91 -15.93 -7.84 29.98
CA THR A 91 -17.27 -7.33 29.60
C THR A 91 -18.02 -8.21 28.62
N THR A 92 -17.29 -8.87 27.70
CA THR A 92 -17.82 -9.86 26.75
C THR A 92 -16.93 -11.11 26.72
N PRO A 93 -17.36 -12.22 26.11
CA PRO A 93 -16.51 -13.39 25.91
C PRO A 93 -15.26 -13.10 25.08
N ALA A 94 -15.33 -12.23 24.07
CA ALA A 94 -14.16 -11.75 23.34
C ALA A 94 -13.19 -10.99 24.26
N VAL A 95 -13.69 -10.08 25.11
CA VAL A 95 -12.86 -9.31 26.05
C VAL A 95 -12.23 -10.20 27.15
N LEU A 96 -12.89 -11.31 27.52
CA LEU A 96 -12.26 -12.36 28.35
C LEU A 96 -11.04 -12.98 27.64
N LEU A 97 -11.15 -13.30 26.35
CA LEU A 97 -10.04 -13.83 25.54
C LEU A 97 -8.92 -12.78 25.37
N THR A 98 -9.25 -11.51 25.14
CA THR A 98 -8.26 -10.42 25.13
C THR A 98 -7.48 -10.35 26.44
N GLY A 99 -8.17 -10.48 27.57
CA GLY A 99 -7.54 -10.56 28.89
C GLY A 99 -6.60 -11.75 29.04
N VAL A 100 -7.02 -12.94 28.58
CA VAL A 100 -6.14 -14.13 28.54
C VAL A 100 -4.91 -13.88 27.67
N HIS A 101 -5.04 -13.26 26.49
CA HIS A 101 -3.88 -13.00 25.62
C HIS A 101 -2.89 -12.01 26.24
N TRP A 102 -3.39 -10.95 26.88
CA TRP A 102 -2.55 -10.04 27.68
C TRP A 102 -1.79 -10.77 28.80
N TYR A 103 -2.44 -11.72 29.47
CA TYR A 103 -1.79 -12.55 30.48
C TYR A 103 -0.73 -13.49 29.88
N LEU A 104 -1.00 -14.14 28.74
CA LEU A 104 -0.02 -14.97 28.03
C LEU A 104 1.23 -14.16 27.67
N LYS A 105 1.07 -12.99 27.04
CA LYS A 105 2.19 -12.14 26.61
C LYS A 105 3.00 -11.61 27.79
N TYR A 106 2.35 -10.99 28.77
CA TYR A 106 3.00 -10.18 29.79
C TYR A 106 3.28 -10.91 31.12
N VAL A 107 2.84 -12.16 31.28
CA VAL A 107 3.14 -12.99 32.47
C VAL A 107 3.77 -14.33 32.07
N CYS A 108 3.20 -15.04 31.09
CA CYS A 108 3.72 -16.35 30.68
C CYS A 108 4.89 -16.26 29.70
N GLY A 109 5.02 -15.15 28.95
CA GLY A 109 5.96 -15.04 27.84
C GLY A 109 5.56 -15.87 26.62
N ALA A 110 4.25 -16.06 26.41
CA ALA A 110 3.66 -16.85 25.34
C ALA A 110 2.78 -15.98 24.42
N HIS A 111 2.53 -16.42 23.19
CA HIS A 111 1.90 -15.59 22.15
C HIS A 111 1.14 -16.42 21.12
N VAL A 112 -0.03 -15.92 20.70
CA VAL A 112 -0.88 -16.55 19.68
C VAL A 112 -1.14 -15.55 18.56
N ALA A 113 -0.63 -15.84 17.37
CA ALA A 113 -0.89 -15.04 16.16
C ALA A 113 -1.34 -15.92 15.00
N TRP A 114 -1.89 -15.29 13.96
CA TRP A 114 -2.42 -15.99 12.79
C TRP A 114 -1.42 -16.90 12.07
N ASN A 115 -0.13 -16.55 12.06
CA ASN A 115 0.90 -17.25 11.29
C ASN A 115 1.91 -18.04 12.15
N GLY A 116 1.59 -18.24 13.43
CA GLY A 116 2.37 -19.09 14.32
C GLY A 116 2.24 -18.67 15.78
N SER A 117 2.17 -19.65 16.67
CA SER A 117 2.10 -19.44 18.12
C SER A 117 3.38 -19.93 18.82
N GLN A 118 3.60 -19.39 20.02
CA GLN A 118 4.49 -19.94 21.03
C GLN A 118 3.64 -20.18 22.28
N LEU A 119 3.57 -21.45 22.71
CA LEU A 119 2.73 -21.90 23.83
C LEU A 119 3.47 -22.92 24.70
N ASP A 120 4.79 -22.75 24.89
CA ASP A 120 5.58 -23.59 25.80
C ASP A 120 5.32 -23.17 27.26
N LEU A 121 4.11 -23.50 27.73
CA LEU A 121 3.57 -23.07 29.00
C LEU A 121 3.89 -24.09 30.11
N PRO A 122 4.25 -23.63 31.33
CA PRO A 122 4.43 -24.54 32.46
C PRO A 122 3.11 -25.27 32.79
N ARG A 123 3.23 -26.45 33.39
CA ARG A 123 2.07 -27.31 33.73
C ARG A 123 1.03 -26.59 34.60
N GLY A 124 1.50 -25.77 35.55
CA GLY A 124 0.66 -24.82 36.29
C GLY A 124 0.96 -23.40 35.82
N LEU A 125 -0.06 -22.71 35.32
CA LEU A 125 0.03 -21.33 34.86
C LEU A 125 0.51 -20.39 35.99
N PRO A 126 1.50 -19.49 35.75
CA PRO A 126 2.08 -18.65 36.80
C PRO A 126 1.11 -17.58 37.31
N ALA A 127 1.05 -17.37 38.62
CA ALA A 127 0.28 -16.26 39.18
C ALA A 127 0.81 -14.90 38.67
N PRO A 128 -0.06 -13.96 38.24
CA PRO A 128 0.36 -12.61 37.91
C PRO A 128 0.82 -11.88 39.18
N SER A 129 2.02 -11.28 39.16
CA SER A 129 2.62 -10.61 40.34
C SER A 129 1.80 -9.41 40.85
N ARG A 130 0.96 -8.85 39.98
CA ARG A 130 -0.10 -7.89 40.29
C ARG A 130 -1.25 -8.10 39.29
N PRO A 131 -2.50 -7.76 39.63
CA PRO A 131 -3.60 -7.82 38.67
C PRO A 131 -3.30 -7.05 37.38
N LEU A 132 -3.54 -7.67 36.23
CA LEU A 132 -3.48 -7.01 34.94
C LEU A 132 -4.86 -6.45 34.60
N GLU A 133 -4.93 -5.15 34.33
CA GLU A 133 -6.17 -4.47 33.96
C GLU A 133 -5.96 -3.58 32.74
N ARG A 134 -6.93 -3.61 31.83
CA ARG A 134 -7.10 -2.65 30.74
C ARG A 134 -8.57 -2.33 30.56
N SER A 135 -8.84 -1.16 29.99
CA SER A 135 -10.16 -0.73 29.60
C SER A 135 -10.06 0.18 28.38
N THR A 136 -11.08 0.15 27.52
CA THR A 136 -11.20 1.03 26.37
C THR A 136 -12.61 1.61 26.28
N SER A 137 -12.70 2.90 25.99
CA SER A 137 -13.95 3.61 25.70
C SER A 137 -14.26 3.65 24.21
N LEU A 138 -13.46 3.00 23.36
CA LEU A 138 -13.68 2.91 21.92
C LEU A 138 -14.60 1.73 21.60
N PRO A 139 -15.86 1.95 21.19
CA PRO A 139 -16.79 0.87 20.87
C PRO A 139 -16.39 0.06 19.63
N HIS A 140 -15.70 0.67 18.65
CA HIS A 140 -15.39 0.06 17.36
C HIS A 140 -13.94 -0.40 17.29
N ARG A 141 -13.71 -1.71 17.18
CA ARG A 141 -12.41 -2.34 16.88
C ARG A 141 -12.60 -3.26 15.69
N PHE A 142 -12.64 -2.63 14.52
CA PHE A 142 -12.99 -3.22 13.23
C PHE A 142 -11.80 -3.99 12.63
N ALA A 143 -12.10 -5.11 11.99
CA ALA A 143 -11.11 -5.97 11.35
C ALA A 143 -11.57 -6.42 9.94
N LEU A 144 -10.56 -6.63 9.10
CA LEU A 144 -10.62 -7.12 7.72
C LEU A 144 -11.05 -6.07 6.69
N ASN A 145 -10.30 -5.99 5.58
CA ASN A 145 -10.61 -5.17 4.41
C ASN A 145 -11.68 -5.84 3.54
N ASP A 146 -12.39 -5.08 2.71
CA ASP A 146 -13.29 -5.60 1.67
C ASP A 146 -12.63 -6.62 0.74
N THR A 147 -11.32 -6.49 0.51
CA THR A 147 -10.51 -7.40 -0.31
C THR A 147 -9.85 -8.56 0.44
N ASN A 148 -9.94 -8.60 1.79
CA ASN A 148 -9.26 -9.58 2.64
C ASN A 148 -9.52 -11.02 2.20
N ASP A 149 -10.78 -11.38 2.01
CA ASP A 149 -11.17 -12.75 1.70
C ASP A 149 -10.62 -13.18 0.35
N GLY A 150 -10.64 -12.30 -0.65
CA GLY A 150 -10.09 -12.53 -1.97
C GLY A 150 -8.61 -12.92 -1.93
N TYR A 151 -7.78 -12.15 -1.23
CA TYR A 151 -6.32 -12.37 -1.22
C TYR A 151 -5.79 -13.27 -0.09
N THR A 152 -6.54 -13.50 0.99
CA THR A 152 -6.07 -14.34 2.10
C THR A 152 -6.47 -15.80 1.92
N ALA A 153 -7.77 -16.08 1.84
CA ALA A 153 -8.29 -17.45 1.83
C ALA A 153 -9.72 -17.51 1.26
N PRO A 154 -9.93 -17.22 -0.03
CA PRO A 154 -11.27 -17.13 -0.63
C PRO A 154 -12.01 -18.47 -0.64
N HIS A 155 -11.25 -19.57 -0.60
CA HIS A 155 -11.74 -20.95 -0.56
C HIS A 155 -11.61 -21.58 0.85
N ALA A 156 -11.56 -20.77 1.91
CA ALA A 156 -11.43 -21.23 3.30
C ALA A 156 -12.62 -22.08 3.77
N ASP A 157 -12.33 -23.01 4.69
CA ASP A 157 -13.33 -23.80 5.40
C ASP A 157 -13.67 -23.21 6.77
N TRP A 158 -14.51 -23.93 7.53
CA TRP A 158 -14.88 -23.54 8.89
C TRP A 158 -13.70 -23.55 9.88
N ALA A 159 -12.73 -24.46 9.74
CA ALA A 159 -11.64 -24.58 10.70
C ALA A 159 -10.67 -23.38 10.60
N TYR A 160 -10.46 -22.85 9.39
CA TYR A 160 -9.77 -21.57 9.19
C TYR A 160 -10.52 -20.43 9.89
N TRP A 161 -11.83 -20.29 9.63
CA TRP A 161 -12.62 -19.17 10.16
C TRP A 161 -12.80 -19.21 11.67
N GLU A 162 -13.04 -20.39 12.27
CA GLU A 162 -13.13 -20.55 13.72
C GLU A 162 -11.84 -20.08 14.41
N ARG A 163 -10.68 -20.45 13.85
CA ARG A 163 -9.37 -20.00 14.33
C ARG A 163 -9.15 -18.50 14.09
N MET A 164 -9.53 -17.97 12.93
CA MET A 164 -9.41 -16.53 12.64
C MET A 164 -10.21 -15.71 13.66
N ILE A 165 -11.46 -16.08 13.93
CA ILE A 165 -12.32 -15.39 14.91
C ILE A 165 -11.73 -15.48 16.32
N ASP A 166 -11.25 -16.66 16.73
CA ASP A 166 -10.58 -16.83 18.03
C ASP A 166 -9.32 -15.93 18.14
N VAL A 167 -8.52 -15.80 17.07
CA VAL A 167 -7.35 -14.88 17.01
C VAL A 167 -7.78 -13.41 17.07
N LEU A 168 -8.80 -13.00 16.32
CA LEU A 168 -9.33 -11.62 16.36
C LEU A 168 -9.82 -11.25 17.78
N ALA A 169 -10.49 -12.18 18.48
CA ALA A 169 -10.94 -11.99 19.86
C ALA A 169 -9.77 -11.88 20.87
N LEU A 170 -8.71 -12.68 20.71
CA LEU A 170 -7.48 -12.57 21.52
C LEU A 170 -6.80 -11.18 21.36
N HIS A 171 -6.97 -10.52 20.22
CA HIS A 171 -6.46 -9.17 19.96
C HIS A 171 -7.48 -8.06 20.28
N GLY A 172 -8.69 -8.42 20.72
CA GLY A 172 -9.72 -7.46 21.14
C GLY A 172 -10.42 -6.73 20.00
N CYS A 173 -10.39 -7.28 18.79
CA CYS A 173 -11.34 -6.91 17.74
C CYS A 173 -12.76 -7.28 18.19
N ASN A 174 -13.76 -6.47 17.83
CA ASN A 174 -15.17 -6.76 18.12
C ASN A 174 -16.10 -6.57 16.93
N GLU A 175 -15.61 -6.03 15.81
CA GLU A 175 -16.36 -5.87 14.58
C GLU A 175 -15.57 -6.52 13.44
N VAL A 176 -16.21 -7.40 12.67
CA VAL A 176 -15.53 -8.19 11.65
C VAL A 176 -16.37 -8.18 10.38
N LEU A 177 -15.77 -7.79 9.26
CA LEU A 177 -16.41 -7.88 7.95
C LEU A 177 -16.60 -9.36 7.54
N VAL A 178 -17.82 -9.73 7.14
CA VAL A 178 -18.15 -11.09 6.69
C VAL A 178 -18.82 -11.03 5.33
N ILE A 179 -18.11 -11.43 4.27
CA ILE A 179 -18.66 -11.51 2.91
C ILE A 179 -19.08 -12.92 2.49
N ALA A 180 -18.67 -13.95 3.23
CA ALA A 180 -18.99 -15.35 2.92
C ALA A 180 -20.51 -15.60 2.89
N GLY A 181 -21.01 -16.13 1.77
CA GLY A 181 -22.43 -16.41 1.57
C GLY A 181 -23.24 -15.25 0.96
N ALA A 182 -22.63 -14.08 0.70
CA ALA A 182 -23.29 -12.98 0.01
C ALA A 182 -23.79 -13.38 -1.40
N GLU A 183 -23.11 -14.32 -2.06
CA GLU A 183 -23.52 -14.91 -3.33
C GLU A 183 -24.92 -15.59 -3.25
N ALA A 184 -25.27 -16.19 -2.11
CA ALA A 184 -26.58 -16.80 -1.89
C ALA A 184 -27.70 -15.77 -1.66
N VAL A 185 -27.36 -14.59 -1.12
CA VAL A 185 -28.31 -13.47 -1.01
C VAL A 185 -28.65 -12.96 -2.42
N TYR A 186 -27.63 -12.68 -3.23
CA TYR A 186 -27.83 -12.19 -4.60
C TYR A 186 -28.50 -13.22 -5.52
N HIS A 187 -28.16 -14.52 -5.40
CA HIS A 187 -28.84 -15.58 -6.15
C HIS A 187 -30.37 -15.53 -5.93
N ARG A 188 -30.82 -15.44 -4.67
CA ARG A 188 -32.25 -15.33 -4.32
C ARG A 188 -32.89 -14.01 -4.77
N VAL A 189 -32.18 -12.89 -4.60
CA VAL A 189 -32.64 -11.58 -5.08
C VAL A 189 -32.84 -11.60 -6.59
N LEU A 190 -31.91 -12.16 -7.37
CA LEU A 190 -32.07 -12.22 -8.81
C LEU A 190 -33.25 -13.11 -9.23
N GLN A 191 -33.53 -14.20 -8.53
CA GLN A 191 -34.73 -15.01 -8.75
C GLN A 191 -36.03 -14.24 -8.49
N ASP A 192 -36.08 -13.43 -7.42
CA ASP A 192 -37.19 -12.51 -7.12
C ASP A 192 -37.46 -11.50 -8.26
N PHE A 193 -36.41 -11.07 -8.98
CA PHE A 193 -36.48 -10.10 -10.09
C PHE A 193 -36.39 -10.76 -11.48
N GLY A 194 -36.87 -12.01 -11.58
CA GLY A 194 -37.15 -12.69 -12.85
C GLY A 194 -35.93 -13.24 -13.58
N TYR A 195 -34.80 -13.43 -12.90
CA TYR A 195 -33.66 -14.17 -13.46
C TYR A 195 -33.79 -15.66 -13.16
N SER A 196 -33.52 -16.49 -14.16
CA SER A 196 -33.41 -17.94 -13.98
C SER A 196 -32.21 -18.30 -13.10
N ASP A 197 -32.23 -19.50 -12.52
CA ASP A 197 -31.09 -20.03 -11.75
C ASP A 197 -29.76 -19.95 -12.53
N ALA A 198 -29.77 -20.32 -13.81
CA ALA A 198 -28.57 -20.28 -14.65
C ALA A 198 -28.04 -18.85 -14.88
N GLU A 199 -28.93 -17.88 -15.15
CA GLU A 199 -28.54 -16.46 -15.29
C GLU A 199 -28.00 -15.90 -13.97
N ALA A 200 -28.68 -16.19 -12.85
CA ALA A 200 -28.26 -15.74 -11.53
C ALA A 200 -26.87 -16.29 -11.16
N ARG A 201 -26.62 -17.59 -11.37
CA ARG A 201 -25.33 -18.22 -11.07
C ARG A 201 -24.20 -17.81 -12.02
N ALA A 202 -24.52 -17.44 -13.27
CA ALA A 202 -23.52 -16.94 -14.23
C ALA A 202 -23.04 -15.51 -13.91
N TRP A 203 -23.85 -14.71 -13.22
CA TRP A 203 -23.46 -13.35 -12.80
C TRP A 203 -22.58 -13.32 -11.53
N LEU A 204 -22.57 -14.41 -10.76
CA LEU A 204 -21.76 -14.55 -9.54
C LEU A 204 -20.31 -14.94 -9.89
N PRO A 205 -19.29 -14.20 -9.42
CA PRO A 205 -17.90 -14.58 -9.60
C PRO A 205 -17.50 -15.82 -8.79
N ALA A 206 -16.39 -16.45 -9.18
CA ALA A 206 -15.65 -17.37 -8.30
C ALA A 206 -15.31 -16.69 -6.95
N PRO A 207 -15.25 -17.44 -5.83
CA PRO A 207 -14.96 -16.88 -4.50
C PRO A 207 -13.70 -16.00 -4.45
N SER A 208 -12.69 -16.33 -5.26
CA SER A 208 -11.47 -15.55 -5.45
C SER A 208 -11.72 -14.08 -5.86
N HIS A 209 -12.80 -13.76 -6.56
CA HIS A 209 -13.09 -12.42 -7.10
C HIS A 209 -14.33 -11.73 -6.50
N GLN A 210 -15.04 -12.38 -5.55
CA GLN A 210 -16.29 -11.86 -4.99
C GLN A 210 -16.14 -10.51 -4.27
N ALA A 211 -14.95 -10.22 -3.70
CA ALA A 211 -14.66 -8.92 -3.08
C ALA A 211 -14.91 -7.73 -4.02
N TRP A 212 -14.39 -7.79 -5.26
CA TRP A 212 -14.55 -6.73 -6.25
C TRP A 212 -15.95 -6.67 -6.84
N TRP A 213 -16.69 -7.77 -6.83
CA TRP A 213 -18.11 -7.75 -7.19
C TRP A 213 -18.97 -7.04 -6.14
N LEU A 214 -18.73 -7.31 -4.85
CA LEU A 214 -19.41 -6.59 -3.76
C LEU A 214 -19.05 -5.10 -3.72
N LEU A 215 -17.86 -4.71 -4.20
CA LEU A 215 -17.44 -3.32 -4.45
C LEU A 215 -17.95 -2.73 -5.78
N GLN A 216 -18.78 -3.45 -6.54
CA GLN A 216 -19.33 -3.04 -7.84
C GLN A 216 -18.28 -2.83 -8.96
N ASN A 217 -17.08 -3.40 -8.83
CA ASN A 217 -15.98 -3.25 -9.78
C ASN A 217 -16.05 -4.27 -10.94
N LEU A 218 -16.60 -5.46 -10.70
CA LEU A 218 -16.78 -6.52 -11.72
C LEU A 218 -18.06 -7.33 -11.47
N SER A 219 -18.46 -8.16 -12.44
CA SER A 219 -19.46 -9.21 -12.25
C SER A 219 -19.17 -10.37 -13.20
N GLY A 220 -19.63 -11.58 -12.85
CA GLY A 220 -19.13 -12.81 -13.46
C GLY A 220 -17.63 -13.03 -13.18
N TYR A 221 -16.96 -13.79 -14.07
CA TYR A 221 -15.58 -14.28 -13.94
C TYR A 221 -15.41 -15.48 -12.98
N GLY A 222 -14.98 -16.62 -13.50
CA GLY A 222 -14.79 -17.84 -12.72
C GLY A 222 -16.05 -18.67 -12.41
N GLY A 223 -17.21 -18.23 -12.91
CA GLY A 223 -18.49 -18.93 -12.78
C GLY A 223 -18.93 -19.65 -14.07
N PRO A 224 -20.16 -20.21 -14.10
CA PRO A 224 -21.17 -20.16 -13.03
C PRO A 224 -20.81 -21.06 -11.84
N LEU A 225 -21.09 -20.59 -10.63
CA LEU A 225 -20.98 -21.40 -9.41
C LEU A 225 -22.00 -22.55 -9.41
N SER A 226 -21.69 -23.69 -8.80
CA SER A 226 -22.70 -24.73 -8.54
C SER A 226 -23.71 -24.32 -7.45
N PRO A 227 -24.94 -24.89 -7.44
CA PRO A 227 -25.89 -24.70 -6.34
C PRO A 227 -25.35 -25.15 -4.97
N GLU A 228 -24.55 -26.22 -4.94
CA GLU A 228 -23.94 -26.76 -3.72
C GLU A 228 -22.87 -25.79 -3.17
N VAL A 229 -22.01 -25.21 -4.02
CA VAL A 229 -21.04 -24.18 -3.58
C VAL A 229 -21.75 -22.99 -2.95
N ILE A 230 -22.85 -22.52 -3.54
CA ILE A 230 -23.66 -21.42 -2.99
C ILE A 230 -24.27 -21.81 -1.64
N ALA A 231 -24.74 -23.04 -1.47
CA ALA A 231 -25.29 -23.55 -0.22
C ALA A 231 -24.21 -23.69 0.89
N ASP A 232 -23.05 -24.27 0.56
CA ASP A 232 -21.94 -24.45 1.49
C ASP A 232 -21.35 -23.11 1.95
N ARG A 233 -21.24 -22.14 1.03
CA ARG A 233 -20.82 -20.76 1.34
C ARG A 233 -21.82 -20.03 2.23
N ALA A 234 -23.12 -20.23 2.02
CA ALA A 234 -24.16 -19.68 2.90
C ALA A 234 -24.10 -20.29 4.32
N GLU A 235 -23.90 -21.61 4.44
CA GLU A 235 -23.75 -22.28 5.73
C GLU A 235 -22.45 -21.86 6.44
N LEU A 236 -21.35 -21.64 5.70
CA LEU A 236 -20.12 -21.05 6.24
C LEU A 236 -20.36 -19.63 6.77
N GLY A 237 -20.99 -18.76 5.98
CA GLY A 237 -21.34 -17.40 6.38
C GLY A 237 -22.17 -17.37 7.67
N ARG A 238 -23.17 -18.26 7.77
CA ARG A 238 -23.98 -18.42 8.98
C ARG A 238 -23.14 -18.84 10.19
N LYS A 239 -22.24 -19.83 10.07
CA LYS A 239 -21.36 -20.26 11.16
C LYS A 239 -20.43 -19.13 11.65
N ILE A 240 -19.85 -18.36 10.73
CA ILE A 240 -19.01 -17.18 11.05
C ILE A 240 -19.81 -16.18 11.87
N VAL A 241 -20.99 -15.81 11.37
CA VAL A 241 -21.89 -14.83 11.98
C VAL A 241 -22.37 -15.27 13.37
N ASP A 242 -22.79 -16.53 13.52
CA ASP A 242 -23.23 -17.09 14.80
C ASP A 242 -22.07 -17.15 15.81
N ARG A 243 -20.85 -17.50 15.36
CA ARG A 243 -19.67 -17.53 16.23
C ARG A 243 -19.26 -16.13 16.70
N LEU A 244 -19.30 -15.12 15.84
CA LEU A 244 -19.06 -13.72 16.23
C LEU A 244 -20.04 -13.28 17.32
N ARG A 245 -21.36 -13.47 17.09
CA ARG A 245 -22.39 -13.16 18.10
C ARG A 245 -22.18 -13.90 19.41
N SER A 246 -21.82 -15.19 19.34
CA SER A 246 -21.54 -16.02 20.53
C SER A 246 -20.40 -15.46 21.40
N LEU A 247 -19.48 -14.69 20.80
CA LEU A 247 -18.37 -14.05 21.49
C LEU A 247 -18.66 -12.61 21.96
N GLY A 248 -19.86 -12.08 21.68
CA GLY A 248 -20.17 -10.66 21.87
C GLY A 248 -19.47 -9.74 20.84
N MET A 249 -19.15 -10.28 19.65
CA MET A 249 -18.62 -9.54 18.51
C MET A 249 -19.74 -9.31 17.49
N ALA A 250 -19.73 -8.16 16.82
CA ALA A 250 -20.70 -7.83 15.79
C ALA A 250 -20.19 -8.24 14.39
N PRO A 251 -20.96 -9.03 13.62
CA PRO A 251 -20.71 -9.17 12.19
C PRO A 251 -21.05 -7.85 11.48
N VAL A 252 -20.17 -7.43 10.58
CA VAL A 252 -20.46 -6.37 9.60
C VAL A 252 -20.74 -7.05 8.28
N LEU A 253 -21.96 -6.90 7.75
CA LEU A 253 -22.40 -7.55 6.51
C LEU A 253 -22.40 -6.57 5.33
N PRO A 254 -22.27 -7.03 4.07
CA PRO A 254 -22.50 -6.18 2.90
C PRO A 254 -23.93 -5.60 2.91
N GLY A 255 -24.09 -4.30 2.69
CA GLY A 255 -25.40 -3.70 2.46
C GLY A 255 -25.74 -3.59 0.96
N TYR A 256 -26.99 -3.27 0.64
CA TYR A 256 -27.42 -3.05 -0.75
C TYR A 256 -27.40 -1.56 -1.12
N TYR A 257 -26.61 -1.25 -2.15
CA TYR A 257 -26.44 0.11 -2.66
C TYR A 257 -26.46 0.18 -4.21
N GLY A 258 -27.12 -0.79 -4.86
CA GLY A 258 -27.69 -0.59 -6.20
C GLY A 258 -27.06 -1.36 -7.35
N HIS A 259 -26.13 -2.31 -7.16
CA HIS A 259 -25.62 -3.06 -8.32
C HIS A 259 -26.63 -4.12 -8.81
N VAL A 260 -26.82 -4.18 -10.13
CA VAL A 260 -27.72 -5.11 -10.82
C VAL A 260 -27.08 -5.63 -12.14
N PRO A 261 -27.55 -6.77 -12.69
CA PRO A 261 -27.09 -7.26 -13.97
C PRO A 261 -27.55 -6.40 -15.15
N ASP A 262 -26.90 -6.59 -16.30
CA ASP A 262 -27.30 -6.00 -17.57
C ASP A 262 -28.79 -6.25 -17.88
N GLY A 263 -29.44 -5.23 -18.45
CA GLY A 263 -30.84 -5.31 -18.90
C GLY A 263 -31.88 -5.35 -17.78
N PHE A 264 -31.49 -5.14 -16.51
CA PHE A 264 -32.40 -5.16 -15.36
C PHE A 264 -33.64 -4.27 -15.55
N ALA A 265 -33.46 -3.06 -16.08
CA ALA A 265 -34.55 -2.12 -16.36
C ALA A 265 -35.55 -2.66 -17.40
N ALA A 266 -35.06 -3.28 -18.48
CA ALA A 266 -35.92 -3.87 -19.51
C ALA A 266 -36.69 -5.10 -19.00
N ARG A 267 -36.10 -5.87 -18.06
CA ARG A 267 -36.75 -7.04 -17.45
C ARG A 267 -37.83 -6.67 -16.42
N ASN A 268 -37.60 -5.62 -15.63
CA ASN A 268 -38.45 -5.28 -14.48
C ASN A 268 -39.42 -4.11 -14.73
N GLY A 269 -39.16 -3.26 -15.73
CA GLY A 269 -40.05 -2.17 -16.13
C GLY A 269 -40.34 -1.14 -15.02
N GLY A 270 -41.51 -0.50 -15.11
CA GLY A 270 -41.93 0.49 -14.13
C GLY A 270 -41.01 1.72 -14.10
N ASP A 271 -40.48 2.06 -12.93
CA ASP A 271 -39.49 3.13 -12.74
C ASP A 271 -38.05 2.62 -12.63
N ALA A 272 -37.79 1.34 -12.98
CA ALA A 272 -36.46 0.76 -12.93
C ALA A 272 -35.52 1.49 -13.90
N ARG A 273 -34.56 2.22 -13.32
CA ARG A 273 -33.61 3.06 -14.05
C ARG A 273 -32.19 2.69 -13.62
N VAL A 274 -31.32 2.43 -14.59
CA VAL A 274 -29.90 2.14 -14.34
C VAL A 274 -29.00 3.22 -14.94
N VAL A 275 -27.84 3.42 -14.30
CA VAL A 275 -26.72 4.22 -14.77
C VAL A 275 -25.57 3.27 -15.11
N PRO A 276 -25.15 3.16 -16.38
CA PRO A 276 -24.02 2.33 -16.76
C PRO A 276 -22.72 2.79 -16.10
N GLN A 277 -22.02 1.87 -15.43
CA GLN A 277 -20.83 2.18 -14.63
C GLN A 277 -19.51 2.09 -15.41
N GLY A 278 -19.54 1.64 -16.66
CA GLY A 278 -18.36 1.55 -17.53
C GLY A 278 -17.41 0.41 -17.14
N THR A 279 -16.13 0.71 -17.03
CA THR A 279 -15.04 -0.28 -16.90
C THR A 279 -14.13 0.06 -15.72
N TRP A 280 -13.84 -0.92 -14.87
CA TRP A 280 -12.79 -0.84 -13.85
C TRP A 280 -11.70 -1.84 -14.24
N HIS A 281 -10.46 -1.36 -14.44
CA HIS A 281 -9.29 -2.18 -14.79
C HIS A 281 -9.58 -3.30 -15.80
N GLY A 282 -10.16 -2.97 -16.96
CA GLY A 282 -10.50 -3.93 -18.02
C GLY A 282 -11.79 -4.75 -17.81
N PHE A 283 -12.29 -4.88 -16.59
CA PHE A 283 -13.58 -5.52 -16.31
C PHE A 283 -14.74 -4.55 -16.51
N LYS A 284 -15.83 -5.03 -17.13
CA LYS A 284 -17.10 -4.30 -17.15
C LYS A 284 -17.70 -4.28 -15.75
N ARG A 285 -18.02 -3.08 -15.25
CA ARG A 285 -18.74 -2.89 -13.98
C ARG A 285 -20.23 -3.25 -14.16
N PRO A 286 -20.90 -3.86 -13.15
CA PRO A 286 -22.35 -4.00 -13.15
C PRO A 286 -23.05 -2.62 -13.21
N ASP A 287 -24.26 -2.60 -13.76
CA ASP A 287 -25.09 -1.41 -13.85
C ASP A 287 -25.57 -0.95 -12.46
N TRP A 288 -25.72 0.37 -12.26
CA TRP A 288 -26.15 0.95 -10.98
C TRP A 288 -27.61 1.41 -11.03
N LEU A 289 -28.48 0.74 -10.30
CA LEU A 289 -29.90 1.04 -10.13
C LEU A 289 -30.07 2.34 -9.30
N ASP A 290 -30.69 3.36 -9.89
CA ASP A 290 -30.88 4.70 -9.32
C ASP A 290 -31.59 4.63 -7.95
N PRO A 291 -30.93 5.01 -6.84
CA PRO A 291 -31.49 4.85 -5.50
C PRO A 291 -32.73 5.70 -5.19
N ARG A 292 -33.09 6.65 -6.08
CA ARG A 292 -34.32 7.45 -5.96
C ARG A 292 -35.58 6.68 -6.39
N THR A 293 -35.43 5.53 -7.04
CA THR A 293 -36.54 4.77 -7.64
C THR A 293 -37.24 3.86 -6.63
N SER A 294 -38.55 3.63 -6.82
CA SER A 294 -39.29 2.61 -6.06
C SER A 294 -38.78 1.19 -6.39
N SER A 295 -38.24 0.98 -7.59
CA SER A 295 -37.56 -0.26 -7.97
C SER A 295 -36.33 -0.53 -7.11
N PHE A 296 -35.45 0.46 -6.88
CA PHE A 296 -34.35 0.31 -5.92
C PHE A 296 -34.85 -0.10 -4.53
N ALA A 297 -35.88 0.57 -4.01
CA ALA A 297 -36.44 0.26 -2.70
C ALA A 297 -37.02 -1.17 -2.61
N LYS A 298 -37.55 -1.73 -3.71
CA LYS A 298 -38.00 -3.12 -3.79
C LYS A 298 -36.83 -4.10 -3.77
N VAL A 299 -35.77 -3.85 -4.55
CA VAL A 299 -34.58 -4.72 -4.59
C VAL A 299 -33.87 -4.72 -3.24
N ALA A 300 -33.67 -3.56 -2.63
CA ALA A 300 -33.10 -3.43 -1.29
C ALA A 300 -33.91 -4.21 -0.25
N ALA A 301 -35.25 -4.13 -0.29
CA ALA A 301 -36.12 -4.88 0.62
C ALA A 301 -36.03 -6.40 0.43
N SER A 302 -35.90 -6.89 -0.81
CA SER A 302 -35.63 -8.32 -1.09
C SER A 302 -34.25 -8.74 -0.57
N PHE A 303 -33.21 -7.95 -0.85
CA PHE A 303 -31.84 -8.22 -0.41
C PHE A 303 -31.75 -8.36 1.11
N TYR A 304 -32.21 -7.36 1.86
CA TYR A 304 -32.14 -7.40 3.32
C TYR A 304 -33.01 -8.54 3.87
N ARG A 305 -34.19 -8.82 3.30
CA ARG A 305 -35.01 -9.97 3.71
C ARG A 305 -34.25 -11.30 3.54
N HIS A 306 -33.63 -11.54 2.40
CA HIS A 306 -32.88 -12.79 2.16
C HIS A 306 -31.60 -12.89 3.00
N GLN A 307 -30.91 -11.77 3.23
CA GLN A 307 -29.74 -11.72 4.09
C GLN A 307 -30.06 -12.10 5.55
N GLU A 308 -31.16 -11.59 6.12
CA GLU A 308 -31.60 -11.94 7.47
C GLU A 308 -32.18 -13.35 7.56
N GLN A 309 -32.83 -13.86 6.51
CA GLN A 309 -33.21 -15.28 6.43
C GLN A 309 -32.01 -16.23 6.44
N LEU A 310 -30.86 -15.81 5.90
CA LEU A 310 -29.64 -16.62 5.82
C LEU A 310 -28.75 -16.47 7.06
N PHE A 311 -28.59 -15.25 7.58
CA PHE A 311 -27.60 -14.92 8.59
C PHE A 311 -28.18 -14.34 9.88
N GLY A 312 -29.49 -14.09 9.96
CA GLY A 312 -30.13 -13.42 11.11
C GLY A 312 -29.87 -11.91 11.19
N ALA A 313 -30.25 -11.29 12.31
CA ALA A 313 -30.18 -9.84 12.50
C ALA A 313 -28.73 -9.33 12.63
N ALA A 314 -28.40 -8.28 11.88
CA ALA A 314 -27.13 -7.56 11.97
C ALA A 314 -27.39 -6.05 12.15
N GLU A 315 -26.47 -5.38 12.83
CA GLU A 315 -26.57 -3.94 13.13
C GLU A 315 -25.67 -3.09 12.22
N ASN A 316 -24.55 -3.64 11.73
CA ASN A 316 -23.55 -2.91 10.96
C ASN A 316 -23.53 -3.39 9.50
N PHE A 317 -23.60 -2.46 8.54
CA PHE A 317 -23.65 -2.77 7.11
C PHE A 317 -22.62 -1.98 6.32
N LYS A 318 -21.73 -2.68 5.60
CA LYS A 318 -20.66 -2.10 4.79
C LYS A 318 -21.17 -1.77 3.38
N MET A 319 -21.06 -0.51 2.96
CA MET A 319 -21.49 -0.05 1.63
C MET A 319 -20.64 1.13 1.16
N ASP A 320 -20.07 1.02 -0.05
CA ASP A 320 -19.09 1.97 -0.58
C ASP A 320 -19.56 2.51 -1.93
N LEU A 321 -20.41 3.54 -1.88
CA LEU A 321 -21.01 4.16 -3.06
C LEU A 321 -19.92 4.75 -3.97
N LEU A 322 -19.93 4.38 -5.26
CA LEU A 322 -18.95 4.85 -6.26
C LEU A 322 -17.49 4.52 -5.88
N HIS A 323 -17.25 3.31 -5.40
CA HIS A 323 -15.90 2.83 -5.07
C HIS A 323 -15.00 2.73 -6.32
N GLU A 324 -13.84 3.40 -6.25
CA GLU A 324 -12.83 3.46 -7.33
C GLU A 324 -13.38 3.81 -8.72
N GLY A 325 -14.29 4.79 -8.75
CA GLY A 325 -14.89 5.31 -9.98
C GLY A 325 -16.34 4.85 -10.14
N GLY A 326 -16.67 4.36 -11.34
CA GLY A 326 -18.06 4.37 -11.78
C GLY A 326 -18.51 5.80 -12.12
N THR A 327 -19.82 6.03 -12.17
CA THR A 327 -20.37 7.38 -12.37
C THR A 327 -21.77 7.49 -11.78
N ALA A 328 -22.07 8.64 -11.18
CA ALA A 328 -23.44 8.97 -10.78
C ALA A 328 -24.35 9.31 -11.99
N GLY A 329 -23.76 9.57 -13.17
CA GLY A 329 -24.50 10.08 -14.32
C GLY A 329 -25.15 11.42 -14.01
N ASP A 330 -26.47 11.49 -14.17
CA ASP A 330 -27.32 12.62 -13.75
C ASP A 330 -28.09 12.36 -12.44
N VAL A 331 -27.70 11.35 -11.66
CA VAL A 331 -28.22 11.11 -10.31
C VAL A 331 -27.46 12.01 -9.33
N PRO A 332 -28.12 12.95 -8.62
CA PRO A 332 -27.46 13.74 -7.58
C PRO A 332 -27.01 12.83 -6.44
N VAL A 333 -25.72 12.87 -6.11
CA VAL A 333 -25.13 12.05 -5.02
C VAL A 333 -25.85 12.25 -3.67
N PRO A 334 -26.26 13.48 -3.25
CA PRO A 334 -27.06 13.67 -2.04
C PRO A 334 -28.38 12.89 -2.02
N ASP A 335 -29.07 12.81 -3.16
CA ASP A 335 -30.35 12.11 -3.26
C ASP A 335 -30.17 10.60 -3.36
N ALA A 336 -29.10 10.15 -4.03
CA ALA A 336 -28.70 8.75 -4.02
C ALA A 336 -28.37 8.27 -2.60
N ALA A 337 -27.58 9.06 -1.85
CA ALA A 337 -27.21 8.76 -0.47
C ALA A 337 -28.45 8.64 0.45
N ARG A 338 -29.41 9.56 0.33
CA ARG A 338 -30.70 9.49 1.03
C ARG A 338 -31.53 8.27 0.62
N GLY A 339 -31.53 7.88 -0.66
CA GLY A 339 -32.19 6.68 -1.14
C GLY A 339 -31.62 5.39 -0.53
N VAL A 340 -30.28 5.26 -0.53
CA VAL A 340 -29.55 4.16 0.11
C VAL A 340 -29.82 4.13 1.61
N GLU A 341 -29.70 5.27 2.31
CA GLU A 341 -29.97 5.35 3.74
C GLU A 341 -31.43 4.99 4.04
N ALA A 342 -32.42 5.57 3.35
CA ALA A 342 -33.84 5.30 3.60
C ALA A 342 -34.18 3.81 3.39
N ALA A 343 -33.59 3.16 2.39
CA ALA A 343 -33.77 1.73 2.16
C ALA A 343 -33.15 0.87 3.28
N LEU A 344 -31.92 1.18 3.71
CA LEU A 344 -31.29 0.53 4.87
C LEU A 344 -32.15 0.73 6.13
N ARG A 345 -32.53 1.97 6.46
CA ARG A 345 -33.30 2.33 7.67
C ARG A 345 -34.65 1.62 7.72
N LYS A 346 -35.31 1.47 6.56
CA LYS A 346 -36.61 0.79 6.44
C LYS A 346 -36.50 -0.72 6.68
N ALA A 347 -35.43 -1.36 6.22
CA ALA A 347 -35.20 -2.79 6.43
C ALA A 347 -34.54 -3.09 7.80
N ARG A 348 -33.75 -2.14 8.32
CA ARG A 348 -32.93 -2.24 9.53
C ARG A 348 -33.00 -0.96 10.36
N PRO A 349 -34.08 -0.76 11.14
CA PRO A 349 -34.16 0.33 12.10
C PRO A 349 -32.94 0.34 13.03
N GLY A 350 -32.23 1.47 13.10
CA GLY A 350 -31.07 1.65 13.98
C GLY A 350 -29.68 1.30 13.39
N ALA A 351 -29.59 0.67 12.22
CA ALA A 351 -28.33 0.17 11.66
C ALA A 351 -27.19 1.21 11.52
N THR A 352 -25.93 0.79 11.59
CA THR A 352 -24.78 1.62 11.22
C THR A 352 -24.44 1.39 9.75
N TRP A 353 -24.37 2.47 8.95
CA TRP A 353 -23.72 2.43 7.65
C TRP A 353 -22.21 2.54 7.87
N VAL A 354 -21.49 1.45 7.66
CA VAL A 354 -20.02 1.43 7.67
C VAL A 354 -19.52 1.74 6.25
N ILE A 355 -18.58 2.68 6.10
CA ILE A 355 -18.02 3.08 4.80
C ILE A 355 -16.50 3.23 4.88
N LEU A 356 -15.80 2.83 3.82
CA LEU A 356 -14.33 2.93 3.75
C LEU A 356 -13.89 4.36 3.43
N GLY A 357 -13.00 4.91 4.25
CA GLY A 357 -12.24 6.11 3.92
C GLY A 357 -11.11 5.75 2.93
N TRP A 358 -11.36 5.85 1.63
CA TRP A 358 -10.41 5.52 0.57
C TRP A 358 -10.48 6.51 -0.60
N GLN A 359 -9.30 7.01 -1.00
CA GLN A 359 -9.15 8.05 -2.02
C GLN A 359 -10.03 9.28 -1.70
N ALA A 360 -11.04 9.57 -2.53
CA ALA A 360 -11.99 10.68 -2.34
C ALA A 360 -13.29 10.27 -1.61
N ASN A 361 -13.46 8.99 -1.25
CA ASN A 361 -14.64 8.48 -0.56
C ASN A 361 -14.43 8.45 0.96
N PRO A 362 -15.49 8.71 1.76
CA PRO A 362 -16.80 9.19 1.35
C PRO A 362 -16.77 10.66 0.85
N LEU A 363 -17.56 10.97 -0.18
CA LEU A 363 -17.70 12.33 -0.72
C LEU A 363 -18.34 13.27 0.34
N PRO A 364 -17.87 14.54 0.49
CA PRO A 364 -18.47 15.47 1.45
C PRO A 364 -19.98 15.69 1.26
N GLU A 365 -20.43 15.80 0.02
CA GLU A 365 -21.84 15.97 -0.34
C GLU A 365 -22.71 14.74 -0.01
N LEU A 366 -22.12 13.55 0.10
CA LEU A 366 -22.79 12.35 0.64
C LEU A 366 -22.97 12.50 2.15
N LEU A 367 -21.92 12.93 2.87
CA LEU A 367 -21.96 13.14 4.32
C LEU A 367 -22.89 14.29 4.73
N ASP A 368 -23.04 15.33 3.92
CA ASP A 368 -24.01 16.44 4.12
C ASP A 368 -25.47 16.01 3.96
N ALA A 369 -25.74 14.85 3.35
CA ALA A 369 -27.08 14.44 2.95
C ALA A 369 -27.82 13.49 3.93
N ILE A 370 -27.11 12.88 4.87
CA ILE A 370 -27.53 11.70 5.69
C ILE A 370 -27.36 11.91 7.20
N ASP A 371 -27.91 11.02 8.04
CA ASP A 371 -27.68 11.06 9.50
C ASP A 371 -26.29 10.50 9.87
N ARG A 372 -25.29 11.39 9.92
CA ARG A 372 -23.90 11.10 10.32
C ARG A 372 -23.78 10.30 11.62
N ARG A 373 -24.72 10.44 12.58
CA ARG A 373 -24.68 9.72 13.88
C ARG A 373 -24.92 8.21 13.73
N ARG A 374 -25.34 7.76 12.53
CA ARG A 374 -25.58 6.36 12.17
C ARG A 374 -24.67 5.92 11.02
N MET A 375 -23.54 6.60 10.85
CA MET A 375 -22.45 6.22 9.95
C MET A 375 -21.16 6.01 10.75
N LEU A 376 -20.34 5.06 10.32
CA LEU A 376 -18.98 4.83 10.80
C LEU A 376 -18.03 4.82 9.61
N ILE A 377 -17.09 5.75 9.58
CA ILE A 377 -16.02 5.75 8.58
C ILE A 377 -14.86 4.91 9.09
N VAL A 378 -14.49 3.84 8.38
CA VAL A 378 -13.26 3.07 8.67
C VAL A 378 -12.13 3.64 7.82
N ASP A 379 -11.16 4.32 8.43
CA ASP A 379 -10.16 5.10 7.70
C ASP A 379 -9.07 4.21 7.09
N GLY A 380 -9.09 3.98 5.78
CA GLY A 380 -8.07 3.19 5.09
C GLY A 380 -6.73 3.90 4.91
N VAL A 381 -6.63 5.20 5.21
CA VAL A 381 -5.49 6.03 4.79
C VAL A 381 -4.93 6.96 5.89
N SER A 382 -5.26 6.74 7.18
CA SER A 382 -4.76 7.57 8.30
C SER A 382 -3.23 7.69 8.31
N ASP A 383 -2.53 6.63 7.90
CA ASP A 383 -1.07 6.51 7.86
C ASP A 383 -0.46 6.68 6.45
N ARG A 384 -1.27 6.81 5.41
CA ARG A 384 -0.83 6.76 4.01
C ARG A 384 -0.26 8.08 3.53
N PHE A 385 -1.08 9.12 3.65
CA PHE A 385 -0.85 10.40 2.99
C PHE A 385 -0.37 11.46 3.97
N THR A 386 0.53 12.33 3.52
CA THR A 386 1.03 13.47 4.33
C THR A 386 -0.01 14.59 4.46
N SER A 387 -0.92 14.71 3.51
CA SER A 387 -2.05 15.66 3.53
C SER A 387 -3.12 15.34 4.58
N VAL A 388 -3.29 14.07 4.95
CA VAL A 388 -4.32 13.63 5.91
C VAL A 388 -3.91 14.02 7.33
N THR A 389 -4.49 15.12 7.80
CA THR A 389 -4.08 15.83 9.03
C THR A 389 -5.23 16.08 10.00
N ASP A 390 -6.47 16.32 9.53
CA ASP A 390 -7.62 16.66 10.37
C ASP A 390 -8.94 16.05 9.86
N ARG A 391 -9.27 14.85 10.34
CA ARG A 391 -10.47 14.09 9.89
C ARG A 391 -11.80 14.72 10.27
N GLU A 392 -11.84 15.47 11.35
CA GLU A 392 -13.02 16.19 11.83
C GLU A 392 -13.43 17.28 10.83
N LYS A 393 -12.46 17.89 10.15
CA LYS A 393 -12.69 18.78 9.01
C LYS A 393 -13.06 18.00 7.74
N ASP A 394 -12.29 16.96 7.39
CA ASP A 394 -12.52 16.16 6.16
C ASP A 394 -13.94 15.56 6.12
N TRP A 395 -14.46 15.15 7.27
CA TRP A 395 -15.72 14.40 7.39
C TRP A 395 -16.80 15.11 8.22
N GLY A 396 -16.62 16.39 8.52
CA GLY A 396 -17.63 17.22 9.19
C GLY A 396 -18.14 16.64 10.52
N GLY A 397 -17.25 16.07 11.32
CA GLY A 397 -17.56 15.44 12.61
C GLY A 397 -18.27 14.07 12.54
N THR A 398 -18.30 13.40 11.38
CA THR A 398 -18.83 12.02 11.26
C THR A 398 -17.97 11.06 12.10
N PRO A 399 -18.57 10.12 12.87
CA PRO A 399 -17.81 9.14 13.65
C PRO A 399 -16.89 8.28 12.78
N TYR A 400 -15.64 8.09 13.22
CA TYR A 400 -14.66 7.31 12.48
C TYR A 400 -13.78 6.42 13.36
N ALA A 401 -13.24 5.37 12.75
CA ALA A 401 -12.21 4.52 13.31
C ALA A 401 -10.86 4.83 12.65
N PHE A 402 -9.83 5.11 13.46
CA PHE A 402 -8.45 5.29 12.98
C PHE A 402 -7.97 3.96 12.38
N GLY A 403 -7.50 3.96 11.14
CA GLY A 403 -7.24 2.72 10.42
C GLY A 403 -5.96 2.70 9.62
N THR A 404 -5.68 1.52 9.08
CA THR A 404 -4.51 1.26 8.24
C THR A 404 -4.80 0.11 7.28
N ILE A 405 -4.28 0.24 6.06
CA ILE A 405 -4.12 -0.83 5.09
C ILE A 405 -2.60 -1.06 4.96
N PRO A 406 -1.97 -1.87 5.84
CA PRO A 406 -0.51 -2.02 5.86
C PRO A 406 -0.01 -2.98 4.75
N ASN A 407 -0.91 -3.74 4.15
CA ASN A 407 -0.62 -4.67 3.06
C ASN A 407 -1.70 -4.56 1.98
N PHE A 408 -1.25 -4.62 0.72
CA PHE A 408 -2.07 -4.55 -0.49
C PHE A 408 -1.78 -5.80 -1.36
N GLY A 409 -2.80 -6.36 -2.01
CA GLY A 409 -2.75 -7.57 -2.85
C GLY A 409 -2.47 -8.88 -2.11
N GLY A 410 -2.21 -8.83 -0.81
CA GLY A 410 -1.50 -9.90 -0.14
C GLY A 410 -0.07 -10.08 -0.65
N ARG A 411 0.59 -9.00 -1.12
CA ARG A 411 2.00 -9.05 -1.50
C ARG A 411 2.88 -9.52 -0.34
N THR A 412 3.91 -10.31 -0.62
CA THR A 412 4.85 -10.83 0.40
C THR A 412 5.89 -9.77 0.80
N THR A 413 5.40 -8.64 1.32
CA THR A 413 6.20 -7.56 1.89
C THR A 413 6.27 -7.72 3.42
N ILE A 414 7.18 -6.99 4.08
CA ILE A 414 7.29 -6.95 5.55
C ILE A 414 7.46 -5.51 6.03
N GLY A 415 6.68 -5.14 7.05
CA GLY A 415 6.75 -3.85 7.73
C GLY A 415 5.45 -3.05 7.72
N ALA A 416 5.43 -1.97 8.52
CA ALA A 416 4.29 -1.08 8.68
C ALA A 416 4.71 0.29 9.24
N ARG A 417 3.85 1.31 9.14
CA ARG A 417 4.16 2.67 9.62
C ARG A 417 3.87 2.87 11.11
N ALA A 418 4.37 1.96 11.95
CA ALA A 418 4.11 1.91 13.39
C ALA A 418 4.36 3.24 14.13
N HIS A 419 5.41 3.98 13.73
CA HIS A 419 5.70 5.33 14.22
C HIS A 419 4.56 6.33 13.98
N ILE A 420 3.94 6.33 12.78
CA ILE A 420 2.81 7.20 12.46
C ILE A 420 1.57 6.79 13.24
N TRP A 421 1.31 5.50 13.41
CA TRP A 421 0.20 5.02 14.24
C TRP A 421 0.31 5.52 15.67
N ASN A 422 1.48 5.31 16.29
CA ASN A 422 1.76 5.73 17.67
C ASN A 422 1.79 7.26 17.86
N GLU A 423 1.97 8.03 16.79
CA GLU A 423 1.91 9.49 16.83
C GLU A 423 0.51 10.03 16.59
N LYS A 424 -0.12 9.67 15.46
CA LYS A 424 -1.42 10.20 15.02
C LYS A 424 -2.59 9.66 15.83
N PHE A 425 -2.65 8.37 16.16
CA PHE A 425 -3.80 7.78 16.86
C PHE A 425 -4.10 8.51 18.18
N PHE A 426 -3.08 8.65 19.03
CA PHE A 426 -3.21 9.34 20.31
C PHE A 426 -3.51 10.84 20.12
N ALA A 427 -2.85 11.51 19.16
CA ALA A 427 -3.10 12.91 18.88
C ALA A 427 -4.53 13.20 18.38
N TRP A 428 -5.13 12.28 17.61
CA TRP A 428 -6.50 12.40 17.12
C TRP A 428 -7.54 11.94 18.14
N ARG A 429 -7.26 10.91 18.94
CA ARG A 429 -8.16 10.41 19.99
C ARG A 429 -8.27 11.38 21.16
N ASP A 430 -7.15 11.98 21.56
CA ASP A 430 -7.06 12.77 22.80
C ASP A 430 -7.36 14.27 22.58
N LYS A 431 -7.66 14.71 21.35
CA LYS A 431 -8.03 16.11 21.08
C LYS A 431 -9.47 16.42 21.49
N GLY A 432 -9.70 17.65 21.92
CA GLY A 432 -11.04 18.12 22.29
C GLY A 432 -12.00 18.06 21.10
N GLY A 433 -13.18 17.44 21.31
CA GLY A 433 -14.19 17.28 20.26
C GLY A 433 -13.88 16.22 19.19
N SER A 434 -12.94 15.30 19.46
CA SER A 434 -12.63 14.19 18.55
C SER A 434 -13.87 13.38 18.16
N ALA A 435 -13.96 13.04 16.87
CA ALA A 435 -14.95 12.09 16.34
C ALA A 435 -14.39 10.67 16.19
N LEU A 436 -13.16 10.42 16.68
CA LEU A 436 -12.53 9.11 16.69
C LEU A 436 -13.21 8.22 17.76
N VAL A 437 -13.94 7.22 17.27
CA VAL A 437 -14.70 6.24 18.08
C VAL A 437 -14.15 4.81 17.98
N GLY A 438 -13.05 4.60 17.25
CA GLY A 438 -12.52 3.26 17.06
C GLY A 438 -11.13 3.12 16.44
N THR A 439 -10.77 1.86 16.22
CA THR A 439 -9.63 1.42 15.41
C THR A 439 -10.10 0.46 14.30
N ALA A 440 -9.43 0.47 13.14
CA ALA A 440 -9.77 -0.37 11.99
C ALA A 440 -8.52 -0.99 11.34
N PHE A 441 -8.26 -2.29 11.58
CA PHE A 441 -7.14 -3.00 10.95
C PHE A 441 -7.60 -3.71 9.67
N MET A 442 -7.26 -3.13 8.52
CA MET A 442 -7.85 -3.48 7.22
C MET A 442 -6.79 -3.81 6.16
N PRO A 443 -5.89 -4.79 6.37
CA PRO A 443 -4.99 -5.24 5.31
C PRO A 443 -5.80 -5.90 4.18
N GLU A 444 -5.38 -5.73 2.94
CA GLU A 444 -5.98 -6.46 1.82
C GLU A 444 -5.73 -7.97 1.90
N ALA A 445 -4.77 -8.42 2.72
CA ALA A 445 -4.71 -9.81 3.16
C ALA A 445 -4.13 -9.95 4.58
N THR A 446 -4.70 -10.86 5.37
CA THR A 446 -4.22 -11.25 6.70
C THR A 446 -3.12 -12.34 6.62
N ASP A 447 -2.88 -13.08 7.70
CA ASP A 447 -1.87 -14.15 7.85
C ASP A 447 -0.39 -13.74 7.67
N ARG A 448 -0.08 -12.45 7.79
CA ARG A 448 1.25 -11.83 7.61
C ARG A 448 1.53 -10.75 8.66
N ASP A 449 2.76 -10.26 8.76
CA ASP A 449 3.16 -9.14 9.64
C ASP A 449 2.52 -9.19 11.06
N PRO A 450 2.77 -10.25 11.85
CA PRO A 450 2.03 -10.50 13.09
C PRO A 450 2.32 -9.44 14.17
N ALA A 451 3.48 -8.79 14.13
CA ALA A 451 3.79 -7.68 15.03
C ALA A 451 3.08 -6.38 14.64
N ALA A 452 2.73 -6.19 13.35
CA ALA A 452 1.94 -5.04 12.92
C ALA A 452 0.53 -5.11 13.50
N PHE A 453 -0.11 -6.29 13.41
CA PHE A 453 -1.44 -6.52 13.98
C PHE A 453 -1.45 -6.46 15.51
N GLU A 454 -0.49 -7.13 16.17
CA GLU A 454 -0.36 -7.07 17.63
C GLU A 454 -0.24 -5.61 18.11
N LEU A 455 0.70 -4.84 17.54
CA LEU A 455 0.89 -3.44 17.92
C LEU A 455 -0.35 -2.58 17.68
N PHE A 456 -0.98 -2.72 16.51
CA PHE A 456 -2.15 -1.93 16.16
C PHE A 456 -3.35 -2.25 17.05
N SER A 457 -3.55 -3.53 17.37
CA SER A 457 -4.63 -3.99 18.24
C SER A 457 -4.50 -3.44 19.68
N GLU A 458 -3.26 -3.29 20.18
CA GLU A 458 -3.01 -2.73 21.51
C GLU A 458 -3.26 -1.22 21.61
N LEU A 459 -3.32 -0.47 20.50
CA LEU A 459 -3.60 0.97 20.50
C LEU A 459 -4.92 1.28 21.21
N ALA A 460 -5.98 0.53 20.89
CA ALA A 460 -7.30 0.72 21.50
C ALA A 460 -7.30 0.47 23.02
N TRP A 461 -6.38 -0.36 23.53
CA TRP A 461 -6.25 -0.71 24.96
C TRP A 461 -5.20 0.12 25.70
N SER A 462 -4.47 1.01 25.00
CA SER A 462 -3.35 1.77 25.53
C SER A 462 -3.77 3.19 25.88
N LYS A 463 -3.54 3.59 27.15
CA LYS A 463 -3.90 4.94 27.61
C LYS A 463 -3.00 6.01 26.99
N ASP A 464 -1.70 5.81 26.99
CA ASP A 464 -0.71 6.80 26.58
C ASP A 464 0.14 6.22 25.42
N LYS A 465 0.88 7.08 24.69
CA LYS A 465 1.76 6.64 23.58
C LYS A 465 2.71 5.53 24.02
N LEU A 466 2.90 4.54 23.16
CA LEU A 466 3.79 3.41 23.40
C LEU A 466 5.26 3.83 23.21
N ASP A 467 6.15 3.37 24.08
CA ASP A 467 7.58 3.29 23.76
C ASP A 467 7.77 2.11 22.80
N LEU A 468 7.78 2.39 21.49
CA LEU A 468 7.91 1.37 20.46
C LEU A 468 9.18 0.52 20.61
N LYS A 469 10.29 1.10 21.07
CA LYS A 469 11.53 0.35 21.26
C LYS A 469 11.37 -0.67 22.39
N SER A 470 10.84 -0.25 23.54
CA SER A 470 10.54 -1.16 24.65
C SER A 470 9.44 -2.18 24.30
N TRP A 471 8.50 -1.80 23.43
CA TRP A 471 7.45 -2.69 22.93
C TRP A 471 8.04 -3.80 22.05
N PHE A 472 8.90 -3.48 21.08
CA PHE A 472 9.57 -4.48 20.23
C PHE A 472 10.56 -5.36 21.02
N ASP A 473 11.24 -4.81 22.04
CA ASP A 473 12.04 -5.59 22.99
C ASP A 473 11.17 -6.61 23.77
N GLY A 474 9.96 -6.20 24.18
CA GLY A 474 8.97 -7.07 24.81
C GLY A 474 8.45 -8.15 23.86
N TYR A 475 8.08 -7.76 22.64
CA TYR A 475 7.59 -8.64 21.58
C TYR A 475 8.58 -9.77 21.30
N ALA A 476 9.87 -9.46 21.12
CA ALA A 476 10.92 -10.46 20.95
C ALA A 476 10.93 -11.54 22.04
N GLY A 477 10.64 -11.16 23.29
CA GLY A 477 10.58 -12.06 24.42
C GLY A 477 9.38 -13.01 24.38
N PHE A 478 8.16 -12.48 24.29
CA PHE A 478 6.94 -13.31 24.32
C PHE A 478 6.65 -14.02 23.00
N ARG A 479 7.14 -13.50 21.86
CA ARG A 479 7.04 -14.14 20.54
C ARG A 479 7.78 -15.48 20.49
N TYR A 480 8.90 -15.60 21.22
CA TYR A 480 9.77 -16.79 21.17
C TYR A 480 9.82 -17.61 22.45
N GLY A 481 9.21 -17.17 23.56
CA GLY A 481 9.17 -17.93 24.82
C GLY A 481 10.28 -17.60 25.81
N GLY A 482 10.97 -16.47 25.65
CA GLY A 482 12.02 -16.08 26.58
C GLY A 482 12.95 -14.99 26.07
N ARG A 483 13.68 -14.38 27.00
CA ARG A 483 14.70 -13.38 26.68
C ARG A 483 15.88 -14.03 25.97
N ASP A 484 16.34 -13.38 24.91
CA ASP A 484 17.48 -13.78 24.10
C ASP A 484 18.09 -12.53 23.44
N SER A 485 19.42 -12.40 23.49
CA SER A 485 20.09 -11.17 23.04
C SER A 485 20.08 -11.00 21.52
N ASP A 486 19.96 -12.09 20.78
CA ASP A 486 19.94 -12.13 19.33
C ASP A 486 18.51 -11.87 18.81
N ALA A 487 17.50 -12.38 19.50
CA ALA A 487 16.10 -11.99 19.30
C ALA A 487 15.89 -10.48 19.50
N LEU A 488 16.45 -9.91 20.58
CA LEU A 488 16.38 -8.47 20.85
C LEU A 488 17.11 -7.65 19.78
N ARG A 489 18.30 -8.08 19.32
CA ARG A 489 18.98 -7.45 18.17
C ARG A 489 18.10 -7.49 16.93
N ALA A 490 17.43 -8.62 16.68
CA ALA A 490 16.63 -8.77 15.48
C ALA A 490 15.41 -7.83 15.45
N TRP A 491 14.63 -7.79 16.54
CA TRP A 491 13.43 -6.96 16.61
C TRP A 491 13.73 -5.47 16.72
N ARG A 492 14.88 -5.07 17.29
CA ARG A 492 15.37 -3.68 17.19
C ARG A 492 15.73 -3.31 15.76
N ALA A 493 16.37 -4.19 15.00
CA ALA A 493 16.66 -3.94 13.59
C ALA A 493 15.38 -3.83 12.75
N LEU A 494 14.35 -4.65 13.02
CA LEU A 494 13.03 -4.55 12.40
C LEU A 494 12.30 -3.24 12.79
N HIS A 495 12.37 -2.82 14.06
CA HIS A 495 11.87 -1.51 14.51
C HIS A 495 12.56 -0.35 13.77
N ASP A 496 13.88 -0.37 13.64
CA ASP A 496 14.66 0.68 13.01
C ASP A 496 14.59 0.65 11.46
N THR A 497 13.90 -0.33 10.86
CA THR A 497 13.75 -0.49 9.40
C THR A 497 12.30 -0.72 8.98
N ALA A 498 11.84 -1.98 8.92
CA ALA A 498 10.55 -2.37 8.38
C ALA A 498 9.36 -1.71 9.08
N TYR A 499 9.40 -1.58 10.41
CA TYR A 499 8.34 -0.94 11.20
C TYR A 499 8.45 0.59 11.28
N ARG A 500 9.43 1.17 10.57
CA ARG A 500 9.62 2.62 10.41
C ARG A 500 9.86 3.03 8.96
N HIS A 501 9.28 2.30 8.02
CA HIS A 501 9.50 2.53 6.60
C HIS A 501 8.99 3.89 6.12
N THR A 502 9.73 4.50 5.19
CA THR A 502 9.53 5.87 4.69
C THR A 502 8.96 5.87 3.27
N ALA A 503 7.97 5.00 3.01
CA ALA A 503 7.32 4.95 1.70
C ALA A 503 6.56 6.28 1.44
N ILE A 504 6.74 6.86 0.26
CA ILE A 504 6.12 8.13 -0.14
C ILE A 504 4.66 7.87 -0.52
N GLU A 505 3.71 8.53 0.17
CA GLU A 505 2.26 8.43 -0.09
C GLU A 505 1.76 6.96 -0.21
N ARG A 506 2.30 6.09 0.65
CA ARG A 506 2.04 4.64 0.75
C ARG A 506 2.08 4.18 2.20
N SER A 507 1.19 3.23 2.53
CA SER A 507 1.11 2.59 3.85
C SER A 507 1.88 1.27 3.89
N ASP A 508 2.10 0.66 2.72
CA ASP A 508 2.82 -0.59 2.51
C ASP A 508 4.31 -0.37 2.17
N PRO A 509 5.20 -1.32 2.52
CA PRO A 509 6.59 -1.31 2.11
C PRO A 509 6.80 -1.86 0.68
N HIS A 510 8.02 -1.71 0.18
CA HIS A 510 8.40 -2.12 -1.18
C HIS A 510 8.31 -3.65 -1.42
N ASP A 511 8.03 -4.03 -2.66
CA ASP A 511 7.96 -5.41 -3.12
C ASP A 511 9.29 -5.97 -3.68
N SER A 512 9.30 -7.27 -3.97
CA SER A 512 10.46 -7.98 -4.54
C SER A 512 10.46 -7.88 -6.06
N LEU A 513 11.57 -7.45 -6.68
CA LEU A 513 11.69 -7.43 -8.13
C LEU A 513 11.90 -8.83 -8.74
N PHE A 514 12.11 -9.86 -7.92
CA PHE A 514 12.01 -11.24 -8.41
C PHE A 514 10.58 -11.59 -8.86
N ALA A 515 9.57 -10.95 -8.27
CA ALA A 515 8.18 -11.10 -8.67
C ALA A 515 7.78 -10.23 -9.87
N ALA A 516 8.59 -9.24 -10.25
CA ALA A 516 8.26 -8.35 -11.36
C ALA A 516 8.22 -9.10 -12.70
N ARG A 517 7.43 -8.57 -13.65
CA ARG A 517 7.61 -8.89 -15.07
C ARG A 517 9.04 -8.49 -15.47
N PRO A 518 9.82 -9.38 -16.11
CA PRO A 518 11.23 -9.09 -16.37
C PRO A 518 11.44 -7.91 -17.32
N ASP A 519 12.11 -6.89 -16.81
CA ASP A 519 12.65 -5.73 -17.53
C ASP A 519 13.88 -5.25 -16.74
N LEU A 520 14.92 -4.77 -17.43
CA LEU A 520 16.11 -4.19 -16.78
C LEU A 520 15.82 -2.84 -16.11
N ALA A 521 14.73 -2.17 -16.48
CA ALA A 521 14.24 -0.92 -15.89
C ALA A 521 13.17 -1.11 -14.80
N ALA A 522 12.76 -2.35 -14.48
CA ALA A 522 11.74 -2.60 -13.47
C ALA A 522 12.16 -2.04 -12.09
N ASN A 523 11.28 -1.25 -11.46
CA ASN A 523 11.50 -0.65 -10.14
C ASN A 523 10.43 -1.05 -9.10
N ARG A 524 9.43 -1.82 -9.51
CA ARG A 524 8.35 -2.42 -8.72
C ARG A 524 7.87 -3.70 -9.43
N ALA A 525 7.24 -4.62 -8.71
CA ALA A 525 6.53 -5.74 -9.34
C ALA A 525 5.08 -5.36 -9.65
N ALA A 526 4.35 -4.86 -8.65
CA ALA A 526 3.00 -4.34 -8.85
C ALA A 526 3.03 -2.84 -9.19
N GLU A 527 2.17 -2.38 -10.12
CA GLU A 527 2.07 -0.98 -10.56
C GLU A 527 1.91 0.02 -9.38
N TYR A 528 1.21 -0.39 -8.33
CA TYR A 528 0.90 0.46 -7.19
C TYR A 528 1.87 0.32 -6.01
N ALA A 529 2.85 -0.59 -6.05
CA ALA A 529 3.85 -0.74 -4.99
C ALA A 529 4.90 0.41 -4.99
N PRO A 530 5.61 0.64 -3.88
CA PRO A 530 6.74 1.57 -3.83
C PRO A 530 7.83 1.23 -4.86
N SER A 531 8.24 2.22 -5.65
CA SER A 531 9.29 2.10 -6.68
C SER A 531 10.72 2.10 -6.14
N ALA A 532 10.90 2.43 -4.85
CA ALA A 532 12.20 2.52 -4.19
C ALA A 532 12.24 1.72 -2.89
N LEU A 533 13.45 1.41 -2.41
CA LEU A 533 13.65 0.84 -1.07
C LEU A 533 13.10 1.79 0.00
N THR A 534 12.21 1.28 0.85
CA THR A 534 11.51 2.06 1.89
C THR A 534 12.22 2.04 3.25
N TYR A 535 13.34 1.33 3.35
CA TYR A 535 14.26 1.27 4.49
C TYR A 535 15.62 0.72 4.04
N ASP A 536 16.64 0.83 4.89
CA ASP A 536 18.00 0.36 4.61
C ASP A 536 18.11 -1.18 4.67
N PRO A 537 18.37 -1.87 3.54
CA PRO A 537 18.47 -3.33 3.52
C PRO A 537 19.69 -3.85 4.30
N ALA A 538 20.77 -3.07 4.40
CA ALA A 538 21.96 -3.48 5.16
C ALA A 538 21.77 -3.33 6.68
N ARG A 539 20.84 -2.48 7.13
CA ARG A 539 20.37 -2.50 8.53
C ARG A 539 19.38 -3.64 8.76
N PHE A 540 18.51 -3.93 7.79
CA PHE A 540 17.57 -5.05 7.87
C PHE A 540 18.30 -6.40 7.97
N ASP A 541 19.45 -6.58 7.32
CA ASP A 541 20.30 -7.78 7.47
C ASP A 541 20.64 -8.13 8.94
N ALA A 542 20.68 -7.14 9.84
CA ALA A 542 20.87 -7.39 11.27
C ALA A 542 19.66 -8.08 11.92
N ALA A 543 18.45 -7.92 11.37
CA ALA A 543 17.27 -8.71 11.73
C ALA A 543 17.49 -10.18 11.40
N PHE A 544 17.95 -10.45 10.18
CA PHE A 544 18.20 -11.81 9.70
C PHE A 544 19.31 -12.51 10.49
N ALA A 545 20.46 -11.83 10.67
CA ALA A 545 21.56 -12.35 11.47
C ALA A 545 21.14 -12.61 12.94
N GLY A 546 20.35 -11.71 13.53
CA GLY A 546 19.80 -11.89 14.87
C GLY A 546 18.86 -13.09 14.98
N LEU A 547 17.95 -13.31 14.03
CA LEU A 547 17.08 -14.50 14.08
C LEU A 547 17.87 -15.81 13.95
N LEU A 548 18.95 -15.86 13.15
CA LEU A 548 19.86 -17.01 13.13
C LEU A 548 20.65 -17.18 14.44
N GLY A 549 20.96 -16.08 15.13
CA GLY A 549 21.68 -16.09 16.41
C GLY A 549 20.88 -16.62 17.61
N VAL A 550 19.55 -16.49 17.60
CA VAL A 550 18.64 -16.92 18.69
C VAL A 550 19.01 -18.31 19.19
N ARG A 551 19.10 -18.53 20.51
CA ARG A 551 19.55 -19.82 21.09
C ARG A 551 18.64 -21.00 20.69
N GLY A 552 19.24 -22.17 20.46
CA GLY A 552 18.58 -23.36 19.94
C GLY A 552 17.25 -23.74 20.62
N GLY A 553 17.17 -23.61 21.96
CA GLY A 553 15.98 -23.93 22.74
C GLY A 553 14.73 -23.06 22.44
N LEU A 554 14.88 -21.89 21.82
CA LEU A 554 13.74 -21.03 21.43
C LEU A 554 13.30 -21.23 19.96
N ARG A 555 14.06 -22.02 19.18
CA ARG A 555 13.83 -22.23 17.74
C ARG A 555 12.71 -23.22 17.41
N GLY A 556 12.12 -23.86 18.42
CA GLY A 556 11.12 -24.92 18.25
C GLY A 556 9.73 -24.42 17.84
N SER A 557 9.42 -23.16 18.12
CA SER A 557 8.07 -22.60 17.93
C SER A 557 7.72 -22.35 16.47
N ALA A 558 6.43 -22.45 16.13
CA ALA A 558 5.92 -22.04 14.82
C ALA A 558 6.16 -20.54 14.58
N ALA A 559 6.04 -19.73 15.64
CA ALA A 559 6.38 -18.31 15.66
C ALA A 559 7.80 -18.02 15.12
N TYR A 560 8.84 -18.62 15.73
CA TYR A 560 10.22 -18.45 15.29
C TYR A 560 10.45 -18.93 13.85
N ARG A 561 9.88 -20.07 13.48
CA ARG A 561 10.04 -20.66 12.13
C ARG A 561 9.35 -19.84 11.04
N TYR A 562 8.27 -19.13 11.35
CA TYR A 562 7.69 -18.14 10.44
C TYR A 562 8.64 -16.95 10.30
N ASP A 563 8.98 -16.29 11.42
CA ASP A 563 9.72 -15.03 11.41
C ASP A 563 11.10 -15.20 10.74
N LEU A 564 11.78 -16.32 10.97
CA LEU A 564 13.07 -16.63 10.34
C LEU A 564 12.95 -16.78 8.82
N VAL A 565 11.92 -17.44 8.31
CA VAL A 565 11.71 -17.65 6.87
C VAL A 565 11.35 -16.33 6.19
N ASP A 566 10.43 -15.55 6.78
CA ASP A 566 9.98 -14.29 6.21
C ASP A 566 11.11 -13.25 6.12
N VAL A 567 11.90 -13.11 7.20
CA VAL A 567 13.05 -12.19 7.25
C VAL A 567 14.19 -12.66 6.34
N ALA A 568 14.47 -13.97 6.26
CA ALA A 568 15.47 -14.50 5.33
C ALA A 568 15.05 -14.33 3.85
N ARG A 569 13.76 -14.47 3.56
CA ARG A 569 13.15 -14.21 2.23
C ARG A 569 13.29 -12.74 1.87
N GLN A 570 12.94 -11.83 2.78
CA GLN A 570 13.11 -10.40 2.54
C GLN A 570 14.59 -10.02 2.30
N ALA A 571 15.54 -10.64 3.00
CA ALA A 571 16.97 -10.43 2.79
C ALA A 571 17.46 -10.90 1.40
N LEU A 572 16.82 -11.91 0.80
CA LEU A 572 16.99 -12.27 -0.62
C LEU A 572 16.33 -11.24 -1.54
N ALA A 573 15.07 -10.88 -1.28
CA ALA A 573 14.30 -9.92 -2.07
C ALA A 573 15.01 -8.57 -2.23
N HIS A 574 15.66 -8.05 -1.18
CA HIS A 574 16.48 -6.84 -1.25
C HIS A 574 17.59 -6.89 -2.31
N ARG A 575 18.11 -8.09 -2.64
CA ARG A 575 19.15 -8.24 -3.67
C ARG A 575 18.62 -8.07 -5.08
N SER A 576 17.33 -8.29 -5.31
CA SER A 576 16.71 -7.97 -6.60
C SER A 576 16.83 -6.46 -6.92
N ARG A 577 16.53 -5.59 -5.95
CA ARG A 577 16.63 -4.12 -6.05
C ARG A 577 18.07 -3.60 -6.14
N GLN A 578 19.04 -4.40 -5.75
CA GLN A 578 20.47 -4.09 -5.78
C GLN A 578 21.18 -4.58 -7.05
N LEU A 579 20.81 -5.77 -7.54
CA LEU A 579 21.46 -6.42 -8.68
C LEU A 579 20.87 -5.99 -10.02
N LEU A 580 19.57 -5.65 -10.09
CA LEU A 580 18.93 -5.26 -11.36
C LEU A 580 19.54 -3.99 -11.99
N PRO A 581 19.84 -2.92 -11.24
CA PRO A 581 20.56 -1.76 -11.80
C PRO A 581 21.96 -2.12 -12.32
N GLN A 582 22.63 -3.09 -11.70
CA GLN A 582 23.95 -3.57 -12.14
C GLN A 582 23.85 -4.42 -13.41
N LEU A 583 22.81 -5.26 -13.54
CA LEU A 583 22.47 -5.97 -14.78
C LEU A 583 22.23 -5.00 -15.93
N ARG A 584 21.44 -3.93 -15.67
CA ARG A 584 21.17 -2.85 -16.63
C ARG A 584 22.47 -2.17 -17.09
N THR A 585 23.37 -1.83 -16.16
CA THR A 585 24.66 -1.21 -16.48
C THR A 585 25.58 -2.15 -17.28
N ALA A 586 25.68 -3.42 -16.90
CA ALA A 586 26.50 -4.41 -17.61
C ALA A 586 26.00 -4.62 -19.05
N TYR A 587 24.68 -4.75 -19.23
CA TYR A 587 24.05 -4.84 -20.55
C TYR A 587 24.32 -3.59 -21.40
N ARG A 588 24.10 -2.39 -20.85
CA ARG A 588 24.37 -1.10 -21.54
C ARG A 588 25.83 -0.97 -21.98
N ARG A 589 26.77 -1.35 -21.13
CA ARG A 589 28.22 -1.33 -21.42
C ARG A 589 28.68 -2.47 -22.34
N LYS A 590 27.78 -3.37 -22.75
CA LYS A 590 28.08 -4.60 -23.50
C LYS A 590 29.08 -5.52 -22.79
N ASP A 591 29.14 -5.45 -21.47
CA ASP A 591 29.97 -6.31 -20.62
C ASP A 591 29.30 -7.67 -20.42
N ALA A 592 29.53 -8.57 -21.38
CA ALA A 592 28.93 -9.89 -21.43
C ALA A 592 29.32 -10.79 -20.25
N ASP A 593 30.52 -10.63 -19.70
CA ASP A 593 31.00 -11.48 -18.60
C ASP A 593 30.41 -11.04 -17.25
N THR A 594 30.37 -9.74 -16.96
CA THR A 594 29.67 -9.22 -15.78
C THR A 594 28.17 -9.46 -15.88
N PHE A 595 27.57 -9.29 -17.06
CA PHE A 595 26.16 -9.61 -17.29
C PHE A 595 25.88 -11.09 -17.00
N ARG A 596 26.65 -12.03 -17.58
CA ARG A 596 26.50 -13.47 -17.33
C ARG A 596 26.67 -13.83 -15.84
N ALA A 597 27.64 -13.22 -15.16
CA ALA A 597 27.89 -13.44 -13.73
C ALA A 597 26.72 -12.96 -12.85
N LEU A 598 26.20 -11.76 -13.13
CA LEU A 598 25.03 -11.20 -12.44
C LEU A 598 23.76 -12.01 -12.72
N SER A 599 23.50 -12.42 -13.96
CA SER A 599 22.34 -13.24 -14.34
C SER A 599 22.37 -14.60 -13.63
N THR A 600 23.54 -15.22 -13.56
CA THR A 600 23.74 -16.48 -12.81
C THR A 600 23.46 -16.30 -11.32
N LEU A 601 23.92 -15.19 -10.72
CA LEU A 601 23.66 -14.87 -9.32
C LEU A 601 22.17 -14.60 -9.07
N TRP A 602 21.50 -13.81 -9.92
CA TRP A 602 20.07 -13.51 -9.87
C TRP A 602 19.23 -14.78 -9.78
N LEU A 603 19.39 -15.67 -10.76
CA LEU A 603 18.65 -16.92 -10.87
C LEU A 603 18.98 -17.89 -9.73
N ARG A 604 20.21 -17.87 -9.21
CA ARG A 604 20.60 -18.64 -8.01
C ARG A 604 19.88 -18.13 -6.77
N LEU A 605 19.75 -16.81 -6.58
CA LEU A 605 19.05 -16.23 -5.43
C LEU A 605 17.54 -16.50 -5.51
N MET A 606 16.93 -16.42 -6.69
CA MET A 606 15.51 -16.78 -6.87
C MET A 606 15.23 -18.24 -6.52
N ARG A 607 16.03 -19.18 -7.03
CA ARG A 607 15.89 -20.62 -6.71
C ARG A 607 16.10 -20.91 -5.23
N LEU A 608 17.01 -20.17 -4.58
CA LEU A 608 17.22 -20.27 -3.13
C LEU A 608 16.07 -19.65 -2.32
N SER A 609 15.36 -18.67 -2.86
CA SER A 609 14.12 -18.11 -2.28
C SER A 609 12.98 -19.13 -2.33
N ASP A 610 12.82 -19.85 -3.46
CA ASP A 610 11.88 -20.98 -3.54
C ASP A 610 12.20 -22.06 -2.50
N GLU A 611 13.46 -22.50 -2.40
CA GLU A 611 13.83 -23.54 -1.43
C GLU A 611 13.65 -23.10 0.03
N LEU A 612 13.88 -21.80 0.33
CA LEU A 612 13.66 -21.22 1.66
C LEU A 612 12.17 -21.15 2.02
N THR A 613 11.36 -20.57 1.14
CA THR A 613 9.90 -20.47 1.31
C THR A 613 9.26 -21.86 1.38
N GLY A 614 9.83 -22.82 0.65
CA GLY A 614 9.48 -24.25 0.70
C GLY A 614 9.57 -24.90 2.08
N THR A 615 10.30 -24.31 3.04
CA THR A 615 10.45 -24.87 4.40
C THR A 615 9.27 -24.57 5.34
N ASN A 616 8.32 -23.71 4.98
CA ASN A 616 7.23 -23.29 5.86
C ASN A 616 5.89 -23.18 5.12
N SER A 617 4.82 -23.78 5.68
CA SER A 617 3.49 -23.87 5.07
C SER A 617 2.83 -22.52 4.73
N ALA A 618 3.20 -21.42 5.41
CA ALA A 618 2.69 -20.09 5.12
C ALA A 618 3.21 -19.50 3.78
N PHE A 619 4.24 -20.12 3.18
CA PHE A 619 4.87 -19.66 1.94
C PHE A 619 4.82 -20.73 0.83
N LEU A 620 3.78 -21.56 0.79
CA LEU A 620 3.60 -22.61 -0.22
C LEU A 620 2.41 -22.29 -1.14
N LEU A 621 2.59 -22.50 -2.45
CA LEU A 621 1.49 -22.44 -3.41
C LEU A 621 0.49 -23.61 -3.25
N GLY A 622 0.93 -24.75 -2.71
CA GLY A 622 0.12 -25.97 -2.61
C GLY A 622 -1.17 -25.82 -1.80
N PRO A 623 -1.14 -25.36 -0.54
CA PRO A 623 -2.35 -25.13 0.25
C PRO A 623 -3.37 -24.20 -0.42
N TRP A 624 -2.90 -23.16 -1.13
CA TRP A 624 -3.75 -22.22 -1.87
C TRP A 624 -4.49 -22.90 -3.03
N VAL A 625 -3.77 -23.64 -3.87
CA VAL A 625 -4.35 -24.39 -5.01
C VAL A 625 -5.27 -25.52 -4.52
N GLU A 626 -4.86 -26.24 -3.49
CA GLU A 626 -5.63 -27.35 -2.91
C GLU A 626 -6.95 -26.88 -2.27
N SER A 627 -6.96 -25.72 -1.59
CA SER A 627 -8.19 -25.14 -1.05
C SER A 627 -9.20 -24.82 -2.17
N ALA A 628 -8.72 -24.28 -3.30
CA ALA A 628 -9.54 -23.99 -4.46
C ALA A 628 -10.10 -25.28 -5.10
N ARG A 629 -9.25 -26.30 -5.28
CA ARG A 629 -9.66 -27.63 -5.78
C ARG A 629 -10.69 -28.31 -4.88
N ARG A 630 -10.57 -28.18 -3.56
CA ARG A 630 -11.50 -28.81 -2.60
C ARG A 630 -12.91 -28.28 -2.70
N MET A 631 -13.06 -26.96 -2.87
CA MET A 631 -14.36 -26.29 -2.94
C MET A 631 -15.15 -26.63 -4.21
N GLY A 632 -14.49 -26.95 -5.32
CA GLY A 632 -15.19 -27.35 -6.54
C GLY A 632 -15.91 -28.70 -6.40
N THR A 633 -17.13 -28.80 -6.90
CA THR A 633 -18.00 -29.98 -6.78
C THR A 633 -17.72 -31.05 -7.83
N ASN A 634 -17.24 -30.63 -9.00
CA ASN A 634 -16.98 -31.45 -10.18
C ASN A 634 -15.68 -30.99 -10.87
N ASP A 635 -15.10 -31.83 -11.74
CA ASP A 635 -13.77 -31.59 -12.32
C ASP A 635 -13.61 -30.26 -13.08
N ALA A 636 -14.68 -29.76 -13.70
CA ALA A 636 -14.65 -28.46 -14.40
C ALA A 636 -14.59 -27.30 -13.40
N GLU A 637 -15.42 -27.34 -12.35
CA GLU A 637 -15.40 -26.33 -11.29
C GLU A 637 -14.10 -26.37 -10.47
N ARG A 638 -13.57 -27.57 -10.18
CA ARG A 638 -12.25 -27.72 -9.53
C ARG A 638 -11.13 -27.10 -10.37
N ALA A 639 -11.17 -27.27 -11.69
CA ALA A 639 -10.18 -26.69 -12.60
C ALA A 639 -10.32 -25.15 -12.70
N GLU A 640 -11.55 -24.62 -12.71
CA GLU A 640 -11.77 -23.17 -12.81
C GLU A 640 -11.47 -22.43 -11.50
N PHE A 641 -11.72 -23.04 -10.34
CA PHE A 641 -11.29 -22.49 -9.06
C PHE A 641 -9.76 -22.53 -8.91
N GLU A 642 -9.09 -23.61 -9.34
CA GLU A 642 -7.61 -23.63 -9.43
C GLU A 642 -7.09 -22.53 -10.36
N ARG A 643 -7.71 -22.34 -11.54
CA ARG A 643 -7.34 -21.29 -12.50
C ARG A 643 -7.49 -19.91 -11.89
N THR A 644 -8.67 -19.58 -11.37
CA THR A 644 -8.93 -18.23 -10.82
C THR A 644 -8.11 -17.93 -9.57
N ALA A 645 -7.82 -18.94 -8.75
CA ALA A 645 -6.88 -18.83 -7.62
C ALA A 645 -5.45 -18.47 -8.09
N LYS A 646 -4.96 -19.06 -9.18
CA LYS A 646 -3.65 -18.71 -9.77
C LYS A 646 -3.66 -17.36 -10.46
N VAL A 647 -4.71 -17.07 -11.23
CA VAL A 647 -4.91 -15.77 -11.91
C VAL A 647 -4.79 -14.63 -10.90
N LEU A 648 -5.50 -14.68 -9.78
CA LEU A 648 -5.55 -13.59 -8.81
C LEU A 648 -4.17 -13.17 -8.26
N ILE A 649 -3.26 -14.13 -8.09
CA ILE A 649 -1.89 -13.89 -7.57
C ILE A 649 -0.84 -13.69 -8.68
N THR A 650 -1.25 -13.65 -9.96
CA THR A 650 -0.37 -13.50 -11.13
C THR A 650 -0.90 -12.43 -12.11
N VAL A 651 -1.63 -12.84 -13.16
CA VAL A 651 -2.15 -11.95 -14.22
C VAL A 651 -3.38 -11.12 -13.80
N TRP A 652 -3.99 -11.46 -12.67
CA TRP A 652 -5.19 -10.90 -12.02
C TRP A 652 -6.50 -11.05 -12.80
N GLY A 653 -6.47 -10.95 -14.12
CA GLY A 653 -7.61 -11.23 -14.99
C GLY A 653 -7.14 -11.46 -16.41
N ASP A 654 -8.04 -11.26 -17.37
CA ASP A 654 -7.71 -11.39 -18.78
C ASP A 654 -6.83 -10.22 -19.25
N ARG A 655 -6.33 -10.26 -20.49
CA ARG A 655 -5.32 -9.29 -20.99
C ARG A 655 -5.71 -7.82 -20.78
N ALA A 656 -6.97 -7.48 -20.98
CA ALA A 656 -7.49 -6.13 -20.79
C ALA A 656 -7.27 -5.62 -19.34
N THR A 657 -7.31 -6.53 -18.36
CA THR A 657 -7.07 -6.25 -16.94
C THR A 657 -5.59 -6.35 -16.57
N SER A 658 -4.92 -7.39 -17.06
CA SER A 658 -3.52 -7.65 -16.75
C SER A 658 -2.59 -6.56 -17.29
N ASP A 659 -2.71 -6.25 -18.59
CA ASP A 659 -1.85 -5.31 -19.29
C ASP A 659 -2.46 -3.90 -19.28
N GLY A 660 -3.68 -3.75 -19.81
CA GLY A 660 -4.35 -2.45 -19.94
C GLY A 660 -4.78 -1.85 -18.59
N GLY A 661 -5.36 -2.68 -17.73
CA GLY A 661 -5.70 -2.36 -16.35
C GLY A 661 -4.51 -2.40 -15.39
N LYS A 662 -3.32 -2.82 -15.83
CA LYS A 662 -2.08 -2.88 -15.02
C LYS A 662 -2.20 -3.67 -13.71
N LEU A 663 -3.06 -4.70 -13.66
CA LEU A 663 -3.22 -5.53 -12.46
C LEU A 663 -2.30 -6.77 -12.43
N HIS A 664 -1.47 -6.99 -13.46
CA HIS A 664 -0.41 -7.99 -13.37
C HIS A 664 0.46 -7.78 -12.12
N GLU A 665 0.79 -8.87 -11.44
CA GLU A 665 1.52 -8.91 -10.18
C GLU A 665 0.90 -8.13 -9.00
N TYR A 666 -0.32 -7.61 -9.10
CA TYR A 666 -0.93 -6.87 -7.99
C TYR A 666 -0.96 -7.71 -6.70
N GLY A 667 -1.34 -8.98 -6.84
CA GLY A 667 -1.41 -9.98 -5.76
C GLY A 667 -0.20 -10.89 -5.58
N ASN A 668 0.98 -10.50 -6.11
CA ASN A 668 2.17 -11.36 -6.20
C ASN A 668 2.58 -12.04 -4.87
N ARG A 669 3.18 -13.23 -4.95
CA ARG A 669 3.62 -14.00 -3.77
C ARG A 669 5.03 -14.55 -3.93
N GLU A 670 5.90 -14.33 -2.95
CA GLU A 670 7.13 -15.12 -2.85
C GLU A 670 6.83 -16.44 -2.13
N TRP A 671 6.21 -17.36 -2.89
CA TRP A 671 5.81 -18.70 -2.45
C TRP A 671 6.55 -19.78 -3.22
N SER A 672 6.93 -20.88 -2.55
CA SER A 672 7.51 -22.05 -3.22
C SER A 672 6.50 -22.69 -4.16
N GLY A 673 6.98 -23.12 -5.32
CA GLY A 673 6.17 -23.49 -6.48
C GLY A 673 5.91 -22.30 -7.40
N LEU A 674 5.40 -21.18 -6.87
CA LEU A 674 5.21 -19.97 -7.68
C LEU A 674 6.56 -19.34 -8.07
N MET A 675 7.53 -19.32 -7.15
CA MET A 675 8.90 -18.90 -7.43
C MET A 675 9.57 -19.82 -8.48
N ALA A 676 9.51 -21.14 -8.31
CA ALA A 676 10.11 -22.11 -9.24
C ALA A 676 9.47 -22.16 -10.62
N ASP A 677 8.13 -22.16 -10.72
CA ASP A 677 7.42 -22.47 -11.97
C ASP A 677 6.87 -21.24 -12.71
N PHE A 678 6.74 -20.09 -12.04
CA PHE A 678 6.22 -18.86 -12.66
C PHE A 678 7.29 -17.76 -12.72
N TYR A 679 7.92 -17.40 -11.58
CA TYR A 679 8.86 -16.28 -11.56
C TYR A 679 10.22 -16.60 -12.18
N VAL A 680 10.86 -17.72 -11.79
CA VAL A 680 12.18 -18.13 -12.32
C VAL A 680 12.16 -18.31 -13.85
N PRO A 681 11.17 -18.97 -14.48
CA PRO A 681 11.18 -19.19 -15.93
C PRO A 681 11.04 -17.90 -16.74
N ARG A 682 10.28 -16.90 -16.25
CA ARG A 682 10.21 -15.58 -16.89
C ARG A 682 11.57 -14.87 -16.87
N TRP A 683 12.19 -14.77 -15.70
CA TRP A 683 13.50 -14.11 -15.57
C TRP A 683 14.59 -14.86 -16.34
N GLN A 684 14.59 -16.19 -16.34
CA GLN A 684 15.50 -17.00 -17.15
C GLN A 684 15.35 -16.66 -18.64
N ARG A 685 14.12 -16.71 -19.19
CA ARG A 685 13.81 -16.36 -20.59
C ARG A 685 14.33 -14.98 -20.98
N TRP A 686 14.15 -13.97 -20.12
CA TRP A 686 14.57 -12.60 -20.42
C TRP A 686 16.09 -12.42 -20.36
N LEU A 687 16.75 -12.98 -19.33
CA LEU A 687 18.20 -12.89 -19.18
C LEU A 687 18.94 -13.67 -20.29
N ASP A 688 18.37 -14.78 -20.77
CA ASP A 688 18.90 -15.54 -21.91
C ASP A 688 18.73 -14.77 -23.23
N GLU A 689 17.54 -14.18 -23.49
CA GLU A 689 17.31 -13.34 -24.68
C GLU A 689 18.23 -12.12 -24.72
N LEU A 690 18.49 -11.49 -23.57
CA LEU A 690 19.46 -10.40 -23.44
C LEU A 690 20.90 -10.90 -23.71
N ALA A 691 21.29 -12.05 -23.19
CA ALA A 691 22.62 -12.63 -23.45
C ALA A 691 22.82 -12.94 -24.94
N ASP A 692 21.81 -13.52 -25.60
CA ASP A 692 21.80 -13.81 -27.03
C ASP A 692 21.81 -12.52 -27.88
N ALA A 693 21.05 -11.51 -27.48
CA ALA A 693 21.00 -10.22 -28.16
C ALA A 693 22.37 -9.51 -28.10
N LEU A 694 22.99 -9.50 -26.92
CA LEU A 694 24.32 -8.96 -26.70
C LEU A 694 25.39 -9.71 -27.52
N ALA A 695 25.36 -11.04 -27.53
CA ALA A 695 26.30 -11.86 -28.28
C ALA A 695 26.16 -11.69 -29.81
N ALA A 696 24.94 -11.49 -30.31
CA ALA A 696 24.65 -11.26 -31.73
C ALA A 696 24.71 -9.78 -32.16
N GLY A 697 24.99 -8.84 -31.24
CA GLY A 697 25.06 -7.40 -31.54
C GLY A 697 23.73 -6.78 -32.00
N ARG A 698 22.60 -7.32 -31.54
CA ARG A 698 21.24 -6.93 -31.92
C ARG A 698 20.45 -6.41 -30.71
N GLU A 699 19.32 -5.77 -30.96
CA GLU A 699 18.34 -5.48 -29.91
C GLU A 699 17.63 -6.77 -29.42
N PRO A 700 17.19 -6.83 -28.15
CA PRO A 700 16.45 -7.96 -27.62
C PRO A 700 15.02 -7.96 -28.17
N ARG A 701 14.47 -9.15 -28.40
CA ARG A 701 13.09 -9.34 -28.89
C ARG A 701 12.12 -9.01 -27.77
N ALA A 702 11.10 -8.21 -28.09
CA ALA A 702 9.99 -7.96 -27.17
C ALA A 702 9.29 -9.27 -26.78
N VAL A 703 8.97 -9.42 -25.49
CA VAL A 703 8.24 -10.58 -24.97
C VAL A 703 6.80 -10.17 -24.67
N ASP A 704 5.83 -10.86 -25.29
CA ASP A 704 4.44 -10.77 -24.88
C ASP A 704 4.24 -11.55 -23.58
N TRP A 705 4.44 -10.86 -22.45
CA TRP A 705 4.44 -11.46 -21.12
C TRP A 705 3.13 -12.17 -20.78
N PHE A 706 1.97 -11.59 -21.08
CA PHE A 706 0.67 -12.24 -20.83
C PHE A 706 0.53 -13.57 -21.59
N ALA A 707 1.00 -13.66 -22.84
CA ALA A 707 0.99 -14.90 -23.61
C ALA A 707 1.94 -15.99 -23.06
N VAL A 708 2.88 -15.64 -22.18
CA VAL A 708 3.73 -16.58 -21.44
C VAL A 708 3.12 -16.96 -20.10
N GLU A 709 2.48 -16.01 -19.42
CA GLU A 709 1.98 -16.12 -18.04
C GLU A 709 0.63 -16.79 -17.92
N GLU A 710 -0.32 -16.42 -18.78
CA GLU A 710 -1.70 -16.84 -18.65
C GLU A 710 -1.92 -18.35 -18.87
N PRO A 711 -1.20 -19.05 -19.78
CA PRO A 711 -1.26 -20.50 -19.89
C PRO A 711 -0.91 -21.24 -18.59
N TRP A 712 0.08 -20.77 -17.81
CA TRP A 712 0.48 -21.37 -16.54
C TRP A 712 -0.68 -21.41 -15.52
N THR A 713 -1.60 -20.43 -15.58
CA THR A 713 -2.77 -20.42 -14.70
C THR A 713 -3.70 -21.62 -14.93
N ARG A 714 -3.69 -22.22 -16.12
CA ARG A 714 -4.49 -23.41 -16.47
C ARG A 714 -3.75 -24.73 -16.26
N GLU A 715 -2.43 -24.72 -16.06
CA GLU A 715 -1.65 -25.94 -15.86
C GLU A 715 -2.01 -26.60 -14.51
N ARG A 716 -2.56 -27.82 -14.54
CA ARG A 716 -2.78 -28.58 -13.30
C ARG A 716 -1.49 -29.29 -12.88
N LYS A 717 -0.92 -28.84 -11.76
CA LYS A 717 0.29 -29.40 -11.13
C LYS A 717 0.05 -29.58 -9.64
N ASP A 718 0.59 -30.65 -9.07
CA ASP A 718 0.56 -30.85 -7.62
C ASP A 718 1.77 -30.19 -6.97
N TYR A 719 1.52 -29.49 -5.86
CA TYR A 719 2.51 -28.73 -5.11
C TYR A 719 2.53 -29.21 -3.65
N PRO A 720 3.66 -29.09 -2.92
CA PRO A 720 3.73 -29.50 -1.52
C PRO A 720 2.68 -28.81 -0.64
N LEU A 721 1.94 -29.60 0.14
CA LEU A 721 0.95 -29.11 1.12
C LEU A 721 1.55 -28.86 2.52
N ARG A 722 2.83 -29.19 2.71
CA ARG A 722 3.58 -29.07 3.97
C ARG A 722 5.02 -28.65 3.66
N GLY A 723 5.65 -27.95 4.60
CA GLY A 723 7.04 -27.52 4.44
C GLY A 723 8.00 -28.69 4.26
N ILE A 724 8.95 -28.54 3.34
CA ILE A 724 10.00 -29.50 3.01
C ILE A 724 11.35 -28.93 3.47
N GLY A 725 12.15 -29.72 4.18
CA GLY A 725 13.44 -29.29 4.72
C GLY A 725 13.35 -28.64 6.10
N ASP A 726 14.45 -28.04 6.54
CA ASP A 726 14.56 -27.39 7.85
C ASP A 726 14.75 -25.88 7.68
N PRO A 727 13.84 -25.02 8.21
CA PRO A 727 13.94 -23.57 8.09
C PRO A 727 15.29 -23.00 8.54
N TYR A 728 15.86 -23.52 9.64
CA TYR A 728 17.10 -22.99 10.19
C TYR A 728 18.33 -23.30 9.33
N ARG A 729 18.47 -24.54 8.85
CA ARG A 729 19.55 -24.94 7.93
C ARG A 729 19.45 -24.20 6.60
N THR A 730 18.25 -24.10 6.02
CA THR A 730 18.06 -23.38 4.76
C THR A 730 18.35 -21.89 4.91
N ALA A 731 17.85 -21.25 5.98
CA ALA A 731 18.17 -19.87 6.31
C ALA A 731 19.67 -19.65 6.59
N SER A 732 20.36 -20.60 7.24
CA SER A 732 21.81 -20.52 7.43
C SER A 732 22.57 -20.53 6.09
N ARG A 733 22.13 -21.36 5.13
CA ARG A 733 22.70 -21.36 3.77
C ARG A 733 22.36 -20.08 3.00
N VAL A 734 21.19 -19.48 3.20
CA VAL A 734 20.84 -18.14 2.67
C VAL A 734 21.79 -17.09 3.20
N HIS A 735 22.03 -17.08 4.52
CA HIS A 735 23.00 -16.18 5.14
C HIS A 735 24.40 -16.35 4.54
N ASP A 736 24.90 -17.58 4.43
CA ASP A 736 26.24 -17.82 3.88
C ASP A 736 26.36 -17.41 2.41
N VAL A 737 25.33 -17.63 1.60
CA VAL A 737 25.29 -17.18 0.20
C VAL A 737 25.28 -15.65 0.13
N LEU A 738 24.45 -14.96 0.93
CA LEU A 738 24.37 -13.50 0.93
C LEU A 738 25.63 -12.83 1.53
N ALA A 739 26.18 -13.37 2.61
CA ALA A 739 27.43 -12.92 3.22
C ALA A 739 28.65 -13.13 2.31
N ARG A 740 28.59 -14.05 1.34
CA ARG A 740 29.65 -14.31 0.34
C ARG A 740 29.37 -13.72 -1.04
N ALA A 741 28.17 -13.18 -1.28
CA ALA A 741 27.78 -12.69 -2.59
C ALA A 741 28.67 -11.53 -3.05
N PRO A 742 29.14 -11.53 -4.31
CA PRO A 742 29.75 -10.35 -4.93
C PRO A 742 28.69 -9.28 -5.24
N TYR A 743 29.12 -8.15 -5.82
CA TYR A 743 28.22 -7.06 -6.27
C TYR A 743 27.45 -6.35 -5.13
N GLN A 744 28.00 -6.42 -3.92
CA GLN A 744 27.47 -5.86 -2.66
C GLN A 744 27.98 -4.44 -2.33
N GLY A 745 28.23 -3.62 -3.35
CA GLY A 745 28.72 -2.25 -3.18
C GLY A 745 27.92 -1.26 -4.00
N SER A 746 27.72 -0.06 -3.46
CA SER A 746 27.22 1.09 -4.21
C SER A 746 28.20 2.26 -4.09
N LEU A 747 28.30 3.06 -5.15
CA LEU A 747 29.13 4.26 -5.18
C LEU A 747 28.25 5.50 -5.40
N GLU A 748 28.43 6.49 -4.55
CA GLU A 748 27.93 7.85 -4.73
C GLU A 748 29.13 8.77 -4.95
N VAL A 749 29.06 9.71 -5.88
CA VAL A 749 30.16 10.63 -6.19
C VAL A 749 29.66 12.07 -6.11
N VAL A 750 30.35 12.89 -5.33
CA VAL A 750 30.00 14.29 -5.06
C VAL A 750 31.18 15.17 -5.43
N ALA A 751 30.92 16.29 -6.11
CA ALA A 751 31.92 17.31 -6.41
C ALA A 751 31.66 18.57 -5.56
N ASP A 752 32.71 19.11 -4.96
CA ASP A 752 32.68 20.39 -4.23
C ASP A 752 33.81 21.33 -4.72
N PRO A 753 33.50 22.47 -5.37
CA PRO A 753 32.16 22.87 -5.85
C PRO A 753 31.58 21.88 -6.88
N PRO A 754 30.25 21.89 -7.13
CA PRO A 754 29.58 20.95 -8.04
C PRO A 754 29.96 21.10 -9.53
N SER A 755 30.82 22.06 -9.85
CA SER A 755 31.39 22.32 -11.17
C SER A 755 32.77 22.95 -11.04
N LEU A 756 33.70 22.59 -11.91
CA LEU A 756 35.02 23.23 -11.97
C LEU A 756 34.88 24.71 -12.36
N PRO A 757 35.41 25.65 -11.55
CA PRO A 757 35.65 27.01 -12.02
C PRO A 757 36.71 26.99 -13.14
N PRO A 758 36.68 27.92 -14.11
CA PRO A 758 37.66 27.94 -15.20
C PRO A 758 39.06 28.23 -14.64
N GLY A 759 40.03 27.37 -14.96
CA GLY A 759 41.37 27.39 -14.35
C GLY A 759 41.40 27.06 -12.84
N GLY A 760 40.27 26.64 -12.26
CA GLY A 760 40.12 26.25 -10.87
C GLY A 760 40.24 24.74 -10.64
N HIS A 761 39.71 24.29 -9.50
CA HIS A 761 39.68 22.89 -9.12
C HIS A 761 38.40 22.57 -8.33
N ALA A 762 38.09 21.28 -8.21
CA ALA A 762 37.02 20.77 -7.36
C ALA A 762 37.48 19.48 -6.67
N ARG A 763 37.01 19.27 -5.44
CA ARG A 763 37.17 18.01 -4.72
C ARG A 763 36.10 17.04 -5.23
N LEU A 764 36.53 15.98 -5.93
CA LEU A 764 35.68 14.86 -6.30
C LEU A 764 35.79 13.79 -5.21
N GLU A 765 34.77 13.63 -4.38
CA GLU A 765 34.69 12.64 -3.32
C GLU A 765 33.79 11.47 -3.76
N ALA A 766 34.34 10.24 -3.73
CA ALA A 766 33.58 9.02 -3.95
C ALA A 766 33.32 8.32 -2.61
N VAL A 767 32.04 8.15 -2.29
CA VAL A 767 31.52 7.48 -1.10
C VAL A 767 31.11 6.07 -1.49
N PHE A 768 31.92 5.10 -1.12
CA PHE A 768 31.57 3.68 -1.26
C PHE A 768 30.78 3.21 -0.05
N ARG A 769 29.67 2.52 -0.29
CA ARG A 769 28.85 1.87 0.73
C ARG A 769 28.86 0.36 0.52
N ASN A 770 29.14 -0.38 1.58
CA ASN A 770 28.90 -1.82 1.63
C ASN A 770 27.40 -2.04 1.91
N VAL A 771 26.65 -2.52 0.92
CA VAL A 771 25.19 -2.77 1.05
C VAL A 771 24.88 -4.18 1.58
N ASN A 772 25.90 -4.94 1.97
CA ASN A 772 25.79 -6.18 2.74
C ASN A 772 25.94 -5.88 4.24
N GLY A 773 24.90 -6.13 5.02
CA GLY A 773 24.91 -6.01 6.48
C GLY A 773 25.35 -7.29 7.22
N LEU A 774 25.55 -8.40 6.51
CA LEU A 774 25.99 -9.68 7.07
C LEU A 774 27.52 -9.79 7.12
N ARG A 775 28.26 -9.15 6.20
CA ARG A 775 29.73 -9.22 6.15
C ARG A 775 30.38 -7.92 5.71
N ALA A 776 31.55 -7.65 6.29
CA ALA A 776 32.43 -6.57 5.87
C ALA A 776 33.09 -6.88 4.51
N THR A 777 33.53 -5.84 3.80
CA THR A 777 34.38 -5.99 2.62
C THR A 777 35.81 -6.40 3.00
N GLY A 778 36.57 -6.92 2.03
CA GLY A 778 38.02 -6.84 2.04
C GLY A 778 38.50 -5.43 1.64
N ARG A 779 39.74 -5.34 1.14
CA ARG A 779 40.27 -4.11 0.55
C ARG A 779 39.43 -3.67 -0.66
N VAL A 780 39.00 -2.41 -0.63
CA VAL A 780 38.32 -1.71 -1.73
C VAL A 780 39.36 -0.81 -2.40
N ASP A 781 39.62 -1.03 -3.68
CA ASP A 781 40.56 -0.24 -4.48
C ASP A 781 39.80 0.66 -5.45
N PHE A 782 40.25 1.90 -5.63
CA PHE A 782 39.62 2.88 -6.53
C PHE A 782 40.64 3.39 -7.55
N ARG A 783 40.17 3.62 -8.78
CA ARG A 783 40.95 4.28 -9.84
C ARG A 783 40.05 5.23 -10.60
N LEU A 784 40.43 6.50 -10.62
CA LEU A 784 39.80 7.56 -11.40
C LEU A 784 40.53 7.69 -12.75
N THR A 785 39.79 7.80 -13.84
CA THR A 785 40.30 8.03 -15.20
C THR A 785 39.42 9.05 -15.94
N GLY A 786 39.89 9.57 -17.07
CA GLY A 786 39.14 10.51 -17.93
C GLY A 786 39.31 12.00 -17.62
N ILE A 787 39.72 12.35 -16.40
CA ILE A 787 39.93 13.73 -15.94
C ILE A 787 41.30 13.91 -15.26
N ASP A 788 41.90 15.09 -15.39
CA ASP A 788 43.11 15.44 -14.64
C ASP A 788 42.78 15.64 -13.15
N ALA A 789 43.28 14.75 -12.30
CA ALA A 789 42.95 14.76 -10.88
C ALA A 789 44.01 14.07 -10.02
N GLU A 790 44.43 14.75 -8.95
CA GLU A 790 45.42 14.24 -8.00
C GLU A 790 44.71 13.62 -6.77
N PRO A 791 45.09 12.41 -6.31
CA PRO A 791 44.56 11.85 -5.07
C PRO A 791 44.79 12.76 -3.86
N SER A 792 43.73 13.07 -3.12
CA SER A 792 43.83 13.85 -1.86
C SER A 792 44.25 12.99 -0.66
N GLY A 793 44.57 11.72 -0.89
CA GLY A 793 44.92 10.71 0.12
C GLY A 793 44.95 9.31 -0.49
N PRO A 794 44.94 8.24 0.34
CA PRO A 794 44.94 6.87 -0.14
C PRO A 794 43.69 6.53 -0.98
N VAL A 795 43.88 6.08 -2.22
CA VAL A 795 42.80 5.62 -3.14
C VAL A 795 42.38 4.16 -2.87
N SER A 796 42.46 3.72 -1.62
CA SER A 796 41.99 2.39 -1.21
C SER A 796 41.55 2.38 0.25
N LEU A 797 40.44 1.70 0.53
CA LEU A 797 39.96 1.45 1.89
C LEU A 797 40.39 0.03 2.31
N PRO A 798 41.01 -0.17 3.48
CA PRO A 798 41.48 -1.49 3.89
C PRO A 798 40.33 -2.46 4.17
N ARG A 799 39.20 -1.94 4.66
CA ARG A 799 37.98 -2.68 5.01
C ARG A 799 36.83 -1.69 5.18
N VAL A 800 35.62 -2.07 4.76
CA VAL A 800 34.37 -1.35 5.03
C VAL A 800 33.47 -2.29 5.84
N ALA A 801 32.91 -1.80 6.96
CA ALA A 801 32.06 -2.57 7.86
C ALA A 801 30.77 -3.07 7.16
N PRO A 802 30.05 -4.07 7.71
CA PRO A 802 28.73 -4.43 7.21
C PRO A 802 27.79 -3.22 7.30
N GLY A 803 27.08 -2.87 6.23
CA GLY A 803 26.28 -1.64 6.12
C GLY A 803 27.06 -0.32 6.19
N GLY A 804 28.39 -0.37 6.29
CA GLY A 804 29.25 0.79 6.49
C GLY A 804 29.57 1.54 5.20
N THR A 805 30.13 2.74 5.37
CA THR A 805 30.66 3.57 4.28
C THR A 805 32.16 3.82 4.44
N GLY A 806 32.82 4.16 3.35
CA GLY A 806 34.16 4.71 3.33
C GLY A 806 34.33 5.67 2.16
N LYS A 807 35.29 6.59 2.28
CA LYS A 807 35.44 7.73 1.37
C LYS A 807 36.85 7.77 0.80
N VAL A 808 36.95 8.09 -0.48
CA VAL A 808 38.19 8.50 -1.15
C VAL A 808 37.93 9.79 -1.91
N ALA A 809 38.95 10.62 -2.12
CA ALA A 809 38.79 11.87 -2.82
C ALA A 809 39.99 12.22 -3.70
N TRP A 810 39.70 12.94 -4.78
CA TRP A 810 40.69 13.52 -5.68
C TRP A 810 40.44 15.02 -5.81
N ARG A 811 41.51 15.77 -6.08
CA ARG A 811 41.46 17.18 -6.49
C ARG A 811 41.51 17.21 -8.01
N ALA A 812 40.36 17.35 -8.64
CA ALA A 812 40.24 17.49 -10.09
C ALA A 812 40.54 18.93 -10.51
N ASN A 813 41.36 19.12 -11.56
CA ASN A 813 41.73 20.43 -12.08
C ASN A 813 40.95 20.75 -13.37
N ALA A 814 40.70 22.04 -13.62
CA ALA A 814 40.32 22.50 -14.95
C ALA A 814 41.56 22.48 -15.89
N PRO A 815 41.44 22.19 -17.20
CA PRO A 815 42.60 22.00 -18.10
C PRO A 815 43.44 23.24 -18.40
N GLY A 816 43.14 24.40 -17.80
CA GLY A 816 43.80 25.69 -18.07
C GLY A 816 43.50 26.31 -19.45
N THR A 817 42.82 25.59 -20.35
CA THR A 817 42.42 26.11 -21.66
C THR A 817 41.20 27.04 -21.56
N PRO A 818 41.10 28.12 -22.35
CA PRO A 818 39.89 28.96 -22.39
C PRO A 818 38.62 28.14 -22.71
N LEU A 819 37.46 28.56 -22.19
CA LEU A 819 36.17 27.94 -22.48
C LEU A 819 35.68 28.29 -23.90
N ASP A 820 35.17 27.29 -24.61
CA ASP A 820 34.52 27.39 -25.93
C ASP A 820 32.98 27.46 -25.83
N ARG A 821 32.43 26.99 -24.71
CA ARG A 821 30.99 26.89 -24.41
C ARG A 821 30.70 27.18 -22.93
N PRO A 822 29.45 27.49 -22.54
CA PRO A 822 29.13 27.86 -21.15
C PRO A 822 29.36 26.74 -20.13
N LEU A 823 29.12 25.47 -20.52
CA LEU A 823 29.40 24.28 -19.71
C LEU A 823 30.22 23.27 -20.53
N ARG A 824 31.51 23.15 -20.23
CA ARG A 824 32.41 22.17 -20.86
C ARG A 824 32.38 20.85 -20.07
N PRO A 825 31.91 19.73 -20.63
CA PRO A 825 31.89 18.44 -19.93
C PRO A 825 33.30 17.84 -19.86
N HIS A 826 33.67 17.34 -18.68
CA HIS A 826 34.83 16.47 -18.45
C HIS A 826 34.32 15.11 -17.94
N PRO A 827 34.10 14.14 -18.84
CA PRO A 827 33.71 12.78 -18.47
C PRO A 827 34.81 12.09 -17.65
N TYR A 828 34.41 11.26 -16.69
CA TYR A 828 35.32 10.44 -15.91
C TYR A 828 34.73 9.07 -15.62
N GLU A 829 35.60 8.09 -15.38
CA GLU A 829 35.22 6.78 -14.84
C GLU A 829 35.90 6.57 -13.49
N ILE A 830 35.18 5.95 -12.54
CA ILE A 830 35.75 5.40 -11.31
C ILE A 830 35.59 3.89 -11.35
N GLU A 831 36.69 3.18 -11.60
CA GLU A 831 36.79 1.73 -11.39
C GLU A 831 36.88 1.47 -9.87
N VAL A 832 35.99 0.62 -9.34
CA VAL A 832 36.00 0.20 -7.93
C VAL A 832 36.11 -1.31 -7.84
N ARG A 833 37.21 -1.80 -7.26
CA ARG A 833 37.47 -3.23 -7.08
C ARG A 833 37.27 -3.65 -5.64
N TYR A 834 36.22 -4.44 -5.38
CA TYR A 834 35.76 -4.77 -4.03
C TYR A 834 35.13 -6.17 -3.94
N GLY A 835 34.94 -6.66 -2.73
CA GLY A 835 34.22 -7.91 -2.45
C GLY A 835 34.15 -8.20 -0.95
N PRO A 836 33.33 -9.17 -0.51
CA PRO A 836 33.29 -9.57 0.89
C PRO A 836 34.65 -10.06 1.40
N ALA A 837 34.95 -9.86 2.69
CA ALA A 837 36.28 -10.07 3.26
C ALA A 837 36.78 -11.53 3.11
N GLY A 838 37.72 -11.77 2.20
CA GLY A 838 38.27 -13.11 1.90
C GLY A 838 37.62 -13.84 0.72
N GLU A 839 36.65 -13.20 0.03
CA GLU A 839 36.07 -13.73 -1.22
C GLU A 839 36.72 -13.11 -2.46
N ARG A 840 36.41 -13.64 -3.65
CA ARG A 840 36.83 -13.05 -4.93
C ARG A 840 36.26 -11.63 -5.06
N ARG A 841 37.14 -10.66 -5.32
CA ARG A 841 36.75 -9.28 -5.62
C ARG A 841 36.24 -9.15 -7.06
N VAL A 842 35.16 -8.40 -7.23
CA VAL A 842 34.63 -7.94 -8.51
C VAL A 842 35.06 -6.50 -8.77
N GLU A 843 34.86 -6.06 -10.00
CA GLU A 843 35.05 -4.68 -10.44
C GLU A 843 33.68 -4.10 -10.79
N ALA A 844 33.47 -2.83 -10.47
CA ALA A 844 32.32 -2.06 -10.92
C ALA A 844 32.82 -0.71 -11.41
N VAL A 845 32.28 -0.25 -12.54
CA VAL A 845 32.64 1.05 -13.12
C VAL A 845 31.50 2.04 -12.91
N HIS A 846 31.83 3.22 -12.39
CA HIS A 846 30.92 4.35 -12.27
C HIS A 846 31.32 5.44 -13.26
N GLU A 847 30.44 5.72 -14.22
CA GLU A 847 30.60 6.82 -15.19
C GLU A 847 30.02 8.11 -14.59
N GLY A 848 30.74 9.22 -14.74
CA GLY A 848 30.25 10.55 -14.36
C GLY A 848 30.75 11.64 -15.31
N VAL A 849 30.20 12.85 -15.17
CA VAL A 849 30.66 14.03 -15.89
C VAL A 849 30.78 15.19 -14.91
N LEU A 850 31.98 15.74 -14.78
CA LEU A 850 32.21 16.98 -14.06
C LEU A 850 32.22 18.12 -15.07
N PHE A 851 31.36 19.13 -14.89
CA PHE A 851 31.32 20.26 -15.80
C PHE A 851 32.27 21.36 -15.35
N GLU A 852 33.01 21.94 -16.27
CA GLU A 852 33.66 23.23 -16.10
C GLU A 852 32.73 24.33 -16.56
N ALA A 853 32.45 25.28 -15.67
CA ALA A 853 31.35 26.22 -15.82
C ALA A 853 31.85 27.66 -15.92
N GLY A 854 31.47 28.35 -17.00
CA GLY A 854 31.75 29.77 -17.15
C GLY A 854 31.01 30.60 -16.09
N PRO A 855 31.65 31.63 -15.51
CA PRO A 855 31.08 32.37 -14.38
C PRO A 855 29.81 33.12 -14.79
N VAL A 856 28.71 32.82 -14.09
CA VAL A 856 27.41 33.48 -14.28
C VAL A 856 27.46 34.90 -13.72
N GLY A 857 27.01 35.89 -14.50
CA GLY A 857 27.07 37.31 -14.16
C GLY A 857 26.24 37.69 -12.93
N ALA A 858 26.75 38.64 -12.14
CA ALA A 858 26.29 38.96 -10.78
C ALA A 858 24.80 39.36 -10.63
N GLY A 859 24.11 39.71 -11.72
CA GLY A 859 22.68 40.03 -11.69
C GLY A 859 21.74 38.83 -11.81
N TRP A 860 22.27 37.61 -11.98
CA TRP A 860 21.50 36.36 -12.04
C TRP A 860 21.45 35.66 -10.67
N LYS A 861 20.25 35.24 -10.25
CA LYS A 861 20.07 34.27 -9.16
C LYS A 861 20.00 32.84 -9.73
N LYS A 862 20.29 31.85 -8.87
CA LYS A 862 20.26 30.42 -9.20
C LYS A 862 19.28 29.72 -8.27
N TYR A 863 18.42 28.86 -8.80
CA TYR A 863 17.64 27.91 -8.01
C TYR A 863 17.76 26.52 -8.61
N SER A 864 17.94 25.51 -7.78
CA SER A 864 17.88 24.11 -8.20
C SER A 864 17.43 23.21 -7.04
N ASN A 865 16.48 22.35 -7.35
CA ASN A 865 16.17 21.14 -6.58
C ASN A 865 16.39 19.86 -7.41
N ASN A 866 17.05 19.98 -8.56
CA ASN A 866 17.38 18.90 -9.50
C ASN A 866 18.91 18.72 -9.71
N ALA A 867 19.71 19.19 -8.75
CA ALA A 867 21.18 19.20 -8.77
C ALA A 867 21.78 19.82 -10.05
N ALA A 868 21.23 20.94 -10.51
CA ALA A 868 21.66 21.61 -11.73
C ALA A 868 22.98 22.37 -11.58
N VAL A 869 23.78 22.29 -12.64
CA VAL A 869 25.00 23.06 -12.86
C VAL A 869 24.70 24.14 -13.90
N PHE A 870 25.27 25.33 -13.72
CA PHE A 870 24.96 26.54 -14.50
C PHE A 870 26.24 27.20 -15.00
N GLY A 871 26.28 27.57 -16.28
CA GLY A 871 27.40 28.29 -16.87
C GLY A 871 26.96 29.39 -17.82
N GLU A 872 27.78 30.43 -17.94
CA GLU A 872 27.62 31.56 -18.87
C GLU A 872 28.92 31.79 -19.68
N LEU A 873 28.80 32.05 -20.98
CA LEU A 873 29.92 32.46 -21.83
C LEU A 873 29.42 33.34 -22.98
N ASN A 874 29.86 34.61 -23.00
CA ASN A 874 29.59 35.59 -24.06
C ASN A 874 28.09 35.73 -24.40
N GLY A 875 27.23 35.84 -23.38
CA GLY A 875 25.77 35.96 -23.56
C GLY A 875 25.04 34.68 -23.97
N ARG A 876 25.76 33.54 -24.03
CA ARG A 876 25.18 32.20 -24.06
C ARG A 876 25.18 31.60 -22.65
N TYR A 877 24.19 30.78 -22.36
CA TYR A 877 24.00 30.12 -21.07
C TYR A 877 23.84 28.61 -21.29
N ALA A 878 24.20 27.81 -20.31
CA ALA A 878 23.81 26.40 -20.30
C ALA A 878 23.44 25.95 -18.88
N ILE A 879 22.49 25.01 -18.82
CA ILE A 879 22.07 24.32 -17.61
C ILE A 879 22.18 22.82 -17.85
N ASN A 880 22.93 22.11 -17.01
CA ASN A 880 22.89 20.66 -16.94
C ASN A 880 22.24 20.22 -15.63
N GLY A 881 21.15 19.44 -15.67
CA GLY A 881 20.42 19.01 -14.48
C GLY A 881 19.63 17.72 -14.68
N ALA A 882 19.14 17.16 -13.57
CA ALA A 882 18.22 16.02 -13.57
C ALA A 882 16.75 16.51 -13.50
N GLY A 883 15.87 15.71 -12.89
CA GLY A 883 14.51 16.09 -12.54
C GLY A 883 13.54 14.96 -12.89
N ALA A 884 12.86 14.41 -11.90
CA ALA A 884 11.91 13.30 -12.09
C ALA A 884 10.71 13.73 -12.95
N ASP A 885 10.09 14.88 -12.63
CA ASP A 885 9.02 15.51 -13.40
C ASP A 885 8.85 17.01 -13.00
N LEU A 886 8.06 17.74 -13.78
CA LEU A 886 7.58 19.09 -13.51
C LEU A 886 6.07 19.17 -13.81
N TRP A 887 5.30 18.47 -12.98
CA TRP A 887 3.86 18.27 -13.12
C TRP A 887 3.21 17.83 -11.81
N LYS A 888 2.11 18.49 -11.42
CA LYS A 888 1.31 18.23 -10.21
C LYS A 888 2.22 18.09 -8.97
N GLY A 889 2.11 17.00 -8.22
CA GLY A 889 2.85 16.74 -6.98
C GLY A 889 4.38 16.64 -7.12
N THR A 890 4.94 16.69 -8.33
CA THR A 890 6.39 16.72 -8.57
C THR A 890 6.78 18.03 -9.24
N THR A 891 7.70 18.78 -8.64
CA THR A 891 8.17 20.08 -9.14
C THR A 891 9.68 20.14 -9.04
N GLU A 892 10.39 19.50 -9.97
CA GLU A 892 11.85 19.46 -10.01
C GLU A 892 12.41 20.20 -11.24
N PHE A 893 13.23 21.22 -11.01
CA PHE A 893 13.85 22.02 -12.07
C PHE A 893 15.10 22.77 -11.60
N GLY A 894 15.90 23.23 -12.58
CA GLY A 894 17.03 24.14 -12.36
C GLY A 894 16.86 25.39 -13.22
N THR A 895 17.10 26.57 -12.65
CA THR A 895 16.93 27.85 -13.35
C THR A 895 17.99 28.90 -13.00
N LEU A 896 18.38 29.67 -14.02
CA LEU A 896 18.98 31.00 -13.86
C LEU A 896 17.86 32.03 -14.03
N TYR A 897 17.63 32.86 -13.02
CA TYR A 897 16.51 33.79 -13.00
C TYR A 897 16.89 35.21 -12.59
N ARG A 898 16.04 36.16 -12.98
CA ARG A 898 16.08 37.57 -12.57
C ARG A 898 14.91 37.84 -11.64
N GLU A 899 15.22 38.35 -10.46
CA GLU A 899 14.24 38.64 -9.42
C GLU A 899 13.32 39.80 -9.81
N GLY A 900 12.00 39.60 -9.67
CA GLY A 900 11.00 40.64 -9.92
C GLY A 900 11.05 41.29 -11.33
N ALA A 901 11.57 40.58 -12.33
CA ALA A 901 11.77 41.14 -13.68
C ALA A 901 10.53 41.02 -14.59
N LEU A 902 9.59 40.09 -14.35
CA LEU A 902 8.36 39.99 -15.13
C LEU A 902 7.24 40.84 -14.51
N ARG A 903 7.04 42.03 -15.06
CA ARG A 903 6.05 43.04 -14.61
C ARG A 903 4.98 43.27 -15.68
N GLY A 904 3.88 43.93 -15.33
CA GLY A 904 2.89 44.32 -16.32
C GLY A 904 3.49 45.21 -17.42
N GLY A 905 3.27 44.85 -18.68
CA GLY A 905 3.86 45.51 -19.85
C GLY A 905 5.24 44.99 -20.27
N VAL A 906 5.87 44.11 -19.48
CA VAL A 906 7.20 43.56 -19.80
C VAL A 906 7.08 42.28 -20.62
N SER A 907 7.99 42.17 -21.60
CA SER A 907 8.26 40.97 -22.38
C SER A 907 9.63 40.38 -22.03
N VAL A 908 9.72 39.06 -22.02
CA VAL A 908 10.96 38.30 -21.80
C VAL A 908 11.13 37.32 -22.93
N THR A 909 12.25 37.39 -23.63
CA THR A 909 12.59 36.51 -24.76
C THR A 909 13.87 35.75 -24.49
N VAL A 910 13.91 34.47 -24.86
CA VAL A 910 15.14 33.65 -24.87
C VAL A 910 15.15 32.74 -26.08
N ARG A 911 16.34 32.44 -26.61
CA ARG A 911 16.56 31.36 -27.56
C ARG A 911 16.92 30.10 -26.79
N VAL A 912 16.23 28.99 -27.09
CA VAL A 912 16.72 27.65 -26.75
C VAL A 912 17.51 27.17 -27.96
N ASP A 913 18.81 27.03 -27.82
CA ASP A 913 19.72 26.64 -28.91
C ASP A 913 19.77 25.12 -29.06
N ALA A 914 19.89 24.40 -27.94
CA ALA A 914 19.92 22.95 -27.92
C ALA A 914 19.31 22.39 -26.62
N GLN A 915 18.76 21.18 -26.69
CA GLN A 915 18.20 20.45 -25.55
C GLN A 915 18.53 18.96 -25.68
N ALA A 916 19.13 18.37 -24.65
CA ALA A 916 19.30 16.92 -24.55
C ALA A 916 17.96 16.19 -24.40
N VAL A 917 17.82 15.03 -25.04
CA VAL A 917 16.58 14.24 -25.07
C VAL A 917 16.57 13.21 -23.93
N THR A 918 16.33 13.66 -22.71
CA THR A 918 16.20 12.80 -21.51
C THR A 918 14.80 12.23 -21.30
N GLY A 919 13.90 12.47 -22.25
CA GLY A 919 12.51 12.03 -22.19
C GLY A 919 11.61 12.80 -23.18
N PRO A 920 10.44 12.27 -23.53
CA PRO A 920 9.51 12.91 -24.47
C PRO A 920 8.93 14.24 -23.94
N TRP A 921 8.93 14.42 -22.63
CA TRP A 921 8.41 15.58 -21.91
C TRP A 921 9.50 16.47 -21.29
N ALA A 922 10.79 16.19 -21.54
CA ALA A 922 11.89 16.98 -21.00
C ALA A 922 11.68 18.46 -21.34
N ARG A 923 11.89 19.37 -20.38
CA ARG A 923 11.48 20.78 -20.53
C ARG A 923 12.69 21.70 -20.59
N ALA A 924 12.66 22.64 -21.53
CA ALA A 924 13.64 23.69 -21.70
C ALA A 924 12.94 24.99 -22.13
N GLY A 925 13.18 26.12 -21.44
CA GLY A 925 12.60 27.39 -21.87
C GLY A 925 12.56 28.47 -20.80
N LEU A 926 11.43 29.16 -20.69
CA LEU A 926 11.17 30.21 -19.71
C LEU A 926 10.28 29.71 -18.58
N ILE A 927 10.61 30.06 -17.33
CA ILE A 927 9.81 29.79 -16.13
C ILE A 927 9.54 31.09 -15.39
N ALA A 928 8.35 31.25 -14.81
CA ALA A 928 8.01 32.38 -13.97
C ALA A 928 7.24 31.96 -12.71
N ARG A 929 7.51 32.66 -11.60
CA ARG A 929 6.94 32.41 -10.27
C ARG A 929 7.00 33.70 -9.44
N ASN A 930 6.13 33.90 -8.45
CA ASN A 930 6.25 35.10 -7.59
C ASN A 930 7.58 35.15 -6.84
N ALA A 931 7.99 34.05 -6.22
CA ALA A 931 9.32 33.87 -5.63
C ALA A 931 9.87 32.50 -6.05
N MET A 932 10.92 32.48 -6.88
CA MET A 932 11.43 31.25 -7.52
C MET A 932 11.97 30.23 -6.51
N GLU A 933 12.59 30.73 -5.44
CA GLU A 933 13.25 29.91 -4.41
C GLU A 933 12.29 29.31 -3.36
N VAL A 934 11.02 29.71 -3.37
CA VAL A 934 10.01 29.29 -2.37
C VAL A 934 9.13 28.18 -2.94
N PRO A 935 9.22 26.93 -2.43
CA PRO A 935 8.29 25.85 -2.79
C PRO A 935 6.84 26.26 -2.48
N GLY A 936 5.90 25.90 -3.37
CA GLY A 936 4.50 26.30 -3.24
C GLY A 936 4.18 27.78 -3.53
N SER A 937 5.15 28.63 -3.91
CA SER A 937 4.85 30.02 -4.28
C SER A 937 3.86 30.09 -5.46
N PRO A 938 2.79 30.90 -5.38
CA PRO A 938 1.83 31.11 -6.47
C PRO A 938 2.41 31.81 -7.70
N GLY A 939 1.53 32.01 -8.70
CA GLY A 939 1.86 32.68 -9.96
C GLY A 939 2.72 31.82 -10.89
N PHE A 940 2.64 30.50 -10.78
CA PHE A 940 3.61 29.57 -11.36
C PHE A 940 3.25 29.15 -12.79
N LEU A 941 4.19 29.30 -13.72
CA LEU A 941 4.06 28.86 -15.12
C LEU A 941 5.41 28.56 -15.76
N ASN A 942 5.41 27.74 -16.82
CA ASN A 942 6.51 27.69 -17.78
C ASN A 942 6.03 27.69 -19.23
N LEU A 943 6.87 28.23 -20.10
CA LEU A 943 6.81 28.08 -21.56
C LEU A 943 8.07 27.33 -21.99
N ALA A 944 7.92 26.09 -22.45
CA ALA A 944 9.02 25.19 -22.73
C ALA A 944 8.89 24.49 -24.09
N VAL A 945 10.02 24.31 -24.78
CA VAL A 945 10.14 23.27 -25.81
C VAL A 945 10.32 21.91 -25.14
N THR A 946 9.81 20.87 -25.80
CA THR A 946 9.97 19.47 -25.42
C THR A 946 10.41 18.62 -26.63
N PRO A 947 11.18 17.52 -26.43
CA PRO A 947 11.70 16.72 -27.54
C PRO A 947 10.65 16.03 -28.43
N ALA A 948 9.47 15.74 -27.89
CA ALA A 948 8.41 15.00 -28.60
C ALA A 948 7.03 15.68 -28.57
N ASN A 949 6.75 16.59 -27.63
CA ASN A 949 5.42 17.18 -27.43
C ASN A 949 5.26 18.62 -27.96
N GLY A 950 6.32 19.18 -28.57
CA GLY A 950 6.32 20.52 -29.14
C GLY A 950 6.60 21.62 -28.12
N VAL A 951 6.08 22.82 -28.35
CA VAL A 951 6.15 23.94 -27.40
C VAL A 951 4.92 23.92 -26.51
N VAL A 952 5.13 23.92 -25.20
CA VAL A 952 4.12 23.72 -24.16
C VAL A 952 4.14 24.91 -23.22
N MET A 953 2.98 25.53 -22.99
CA MET A 953 2.76 26.47 -21.90
C MET A 953 1.99 25.76 -20.79
N SER A 954 2.66 25.47 -19.69
CA SER A 954 2.06 24.91 -18.47
C SER A 954 1.88 25.99 -17.41
N TYR A 955 0.79 25.92 -16.66
CA TYR A 955 0.49 26.86 -15.59
C TYR A 955 -0.29 26.18 -14.46
N ASP A 956 -0.24 26.81 -13.31
CA ASP A 956 -1.05 26.55 -12.12
C ASP A 956 -2.46 27.13 -12.33
N THR A 957 -3.54 26.35 -12.14
CA THR A 957 -4.93 26.84 -12.29
C THR A 957 -5.63 27.21 -10.98
N ASN A 958 -5.07 26.84 -9.83
CA ASN A 958 -5.73 26.99 -8.52
C ASN A 958 -4.95 27.88 -7.53
N GLY A 959 -3.68 28.16 -7.79
CA GLY A 959 -2.76 28.94 -6.95
C GLY A 959 -1.98 28.12 -5.92
N ASP A 960 -1.98 26.78 -5.99
CA ASP A 960 -1.30 25.89 -5.05
C ASP A 960 0.23 25.79 -5.26
N GLY A 961 0.74 26.40 -6.33
CA GLY A 961 2.16 26.42 -6.66
C GLY A 961 2.65 25.16 -7.39
N THR A 962 1.75 24.31 -7.90
CA THR A 962 2.03 23.19 -8.80
C THR A 962 1.44 23.42 -10.19
N LEU A 963 1.90 22.64 -11.18
CA LEU A 963 1.43 22.78 -12.57
C LEU A 963 0.47 21.66 -12.90
N ASP A 964 -0.78 22.00 -13.21
CA ASP A 964 -1.89 21.06 -13.35
C ASP A 964 -2.46 20.98 -14.78
N THR A 965 -2.17 21.97 -15.62
CA THR A 965 -2.72 22.12 -16.98
C THR A 965 -1.67 22.58 -18.00
N TYR A 966 -1.99 22.47 -19.29
CA TYR A 966 -1.17 23.04 -20.36
C TYR A 966 -1.95 23.36 -21.65
N LYS A 967 -1.34 24.22 -22.47
CA LYS A 967 -1.62 24.41 -23.90
C LYS A 967 -0.34 24.14 -24.70
N ARG A 968 -0.46 23.72 -25.97
CA ARG A 968 0.73 23.37 -26.78
C ARG A 968 0.56 23.60 -28.28
N ILE A 969 1.69 23.79 -28.95
CA ILE A 969 1.85 23.67 -30.41
C ILE A 969 2.77 22.47 -30.68
N THR A 970 2.26 21.46 -31.38
CA THR A 970 2.98 20.22 -31.71
C THR A 970 3.91 20.40 -32.93
N GLY A 971 4.85 19.47 -33.11
CA GLY A 971 5.69 19.39 -34.32
C GLY A 971 6.87 20.37 -34.39
N ILE A 972 7.13 21.16 -33.35
CA ILE A 972 8.25 22.10 -33.28
C ILE A 972 9.31 21.58 -32.29
N LYS A 973 10.60 21.73 -32.61
CA LYS A 973 11.75 21.38 -31.75
C LYS A 973 12.78 22.51 -31.74
N ALA A 974 13.71 22.51 -30.78
CA ALA A 974 14.83 23.45 -30.76
C ALA A 974 15.74 23.26 -32.00
N PRO A 975 16.44 24.30 -32.48
CA PRO A 975 16.52 25.66 -31.92
C PRO A 975 15.27 26.51 -32.18
N MET A 976 14.91 27.39 -31.24
CA MET A 976 13.81 28.36 -31.40
C MET A 976 13.89 29.53 -30.42
N LEU A 977 13.13 30.59 -30.68
CA LEU A 977 12.85 31.64 -29.71
C LEU A 977 11.54 31.36 -28.95
N LEU A 978 11.54 31.65 -27.65
CA LEU A 978 10.39 31.64 -26.75
C LEU A 978 10.23 33.03 -26.14
N ARG A 979 8.99 33.50 -26.03
CA ARG A 979 8.65 34.81 -25.43
C ARG A 979 7.48 34.68 -24.45
N LEU A 980 7.64 35.25 -23.27
CA LEU A 980 6.58 35.53 -22.31
C LEU A 980 6.27 37.03 -22.31
N GLU A 981 5.01 37.39 -22.41
CA GLU A 981 4.52 38.77 -22.25
C GLU A 981 3.50 38.80 -21.12
N ARG A 982 3.53 39.84 -20.28
CA ARG A 982 2.59 39.96 -19.17
C ARG A 982 1.69 41.18 -19.29
N ALA A 983 0.38 40.95 -19.31
CA ALA A 983 -0.67 41.98 -19.30
C ALA A 983 -1.56 41.80 -18.06
N GLY A 984 -1.25 42.52 -16.98
CA GLY A 984 -1.93 42.37 -15.69
C GLY A 984 -1.73 40.97 -15.09
N ASN A 985 -2.81 40.19 -15.02
CA ASN A 985 -2.82 38.80 -14.54
C ASN A 985 -2.79 37.77 -15.68
N ALA A 986 -2.89 38.22 -16.94
CA ALA A 986 -2.73 37.36 -18.10
C ALA A 986 -1.26 37.30 -18.52
N VAL A 987 -0.78 36.10 -18.82
CA VAL A 987 0.54 35.86 -19.41
C VAL A 987 0.35 35.20 -20.77
N THR A 988 0.99 35.76 -21.80
CA THR A 988 0.97 35.24 -23.16
C THR A 988 2.30 34.57 -23.46
N GLY A 989 2.26 33.28 -23.81
CA GLY A 989 3.42 32.52 -24.27
C GLY A 989 3.42 32.37 -25.78
N SER A 990 4.52 32.73 -26.43
CA SER A 990 4.69 32.67 -27.89
C SER A 990 6.03 32.06 -28.29
N CYS A 991 6.09 31.43 -29.47
CA CYS A 991 7.33 30.89 -30.05
C CYS A 991 7.58 31.37 -31.48
N SER A 992 8.85 31.44 -31.89
CA SER A 992 9.29 31.76 -33.24
C SER A 992 10.37 30.77 -33.70
N THR A 993 10.26 30.31 -34.96
CA THR A 993 11.21 29.39 -35.63
C THR A 993 12.03 30.08 -36.72
N ASP A 994 11.88 31.40 -36.85
CA ASP A 994 12.41 32.26 -37.90
C ASP A 994 13.11 33.50 -37.31
N ASP A 995 13.84 33.27 -36.22
CA ASP A 995 14.68 34.26 -35.50
C ASP A 995 13.95 35.56 -35.09
N GLY A 996 12.63 35.48 -34.91
CA GLY A 996 11.77 36.53 -34.38
C GLY A 996 10.98 37.27 -35.44
N ALA A 997 11.07 36.89 -36.72
CA ALA A 997 10.29 37.48 -37.80
C ALA A 997 8.78 37.15 -37.69
N GLY A 998 8.45 35.92 -37.26
CA GLY A 998 7.08 35.43 -37.11
C GLY A 998 6.84 34.78 -35.75
N TRP A 999 5.83 35.26 -35.03
CA TRP A 999 5.48 34.77 -33.69
C TRP A 999 4.16 34.01 -33.69
N ARG A 1000 4.18 32.80 -33.15
CA ARG A 1000 3.01 31.95 -32.95
C ARG A 1000 2.66 31.93 -31.47
N VAL A 1001 1.47 32.44 -31.11
CA VAL A 1001 0.94 32.37 -29.75
C VAL A 1001 0.62 30.91 -29.42
N VAL A 1002 1.23 30.38 -28.35
CA VAL A 1002 0.94 29.06 -27.79
C VAL A 1002 -0.34 29.14 -26.96
N ALA A 1003 -0.43 30.15 -26.08
CA ALA A 1003 -1.64 30.54 -25.37
C ALA A 1003 -1.49 31.94 -24.73
N SER A 1004 -2.62 32.55 -24.36
CA SER A 1004 -2.68 33.60 -23.35
C SER A 1004 -3.59 33.11 -22.23
N VAL A 1005 -3.11 33.13 -21.00
CA VAL A 1005 -3.76 32.46 -19.86
C VAL A 1005 -3.75 33.35 -18.61
N PRO A 1006 -4.84 33.40 -17.82
CA PRO A 1006 -4.80 33.97 -16.49
C PRO A 1006 -4.04 33.02 -15.56
N VAL A 1007 -3.14 33.54 -14.75
CA VAL A 1007 -2.43 32.74 -13.72
C VAL A 1007 -2.84 33.25 -12.33
N PRO A 1008 -3.40 32.39 -11.46
CA PRO A 1008 -3.83 32.80 -10.12
C PRO A 1008 -2.66 33.27 -9.23
N GLY A 1009 -2.97 34.20 -8.33
CA GLY A 1009 -2.03 34.68 -7.32
C GLY A 1009 -0.82 35.46 -7.85
N VAL A 1010 -0.74 35.80 -9.15
CA VAL A 1010 0.36 36.57 -9.74
C VAL A 1010 0.58 37.91 -9.01
N ALA A 1011 1.80 38.11 -8.50
CA ALA A 1011 2.21 39.34 -7.81
C ALA A 1011 2.51 40.49 -8.78
N ALA A 1012 2.64 41.73 -8.26
CA ALA A 1012 2.94 42.91 -9.07
C ALA A 1012 4.25 42.79 -9.89
N ALA A 1013 5.24 42.10 -9.33
CA ALA A 1013 6.45 41.66 -10.03
C ALA A 1013 6.65 40.16 -9.77
N GLN A 1014 7.14 39.43 -10.77
CA GLN A 1014 7.47 38.01 -10.65
C GLN A 1014 8.92 37.75 -11.04
N ASP A 1015 9.50 36.71 -10.45
CA ASP A 1015 10.76 36.13 -10.87
C ASP A 1015 10.57 35.43 -12.22
N VAL A 1016 11.55 35.57 -13.11
CA VAL A 1016 11.53 34.94 -14.43
C VAL A 1016 12.93 34.52 -14.83
N GLY A 1017 13.05 33.32 -15.41
CA GLY A 1017 14.34 32.72 -15.71
C GLY A 1017 14.31 31.76 -16.89
N LEU A 1018 15.51 31.43 -17.36
CA LEU A 1018 15.73 30.31 -18.26
C LEU A 1018 15.92 29.04 -17.41
N PHE A 1019 15.28 27.94 -17.79
CA PHE A 1019 15.18 26.75 -16.95
C PHE A 1019 15.23 25.44 -17.74
N MET A 1020 15.56 24.36 -17.02
CA MET A 1020 15.35 23.00 -17.52
C MET A 1020 14.84 22.03 -16.44
N SER A 1021 14.22 20.94 -16.90
CA SER A 1021 13.94 19.73 -16.12
C SER A 1021 14.08 18.51 -17.03
N ALA A 1022 14.76 17.46 -16.57
CA ALA A 1022 14.99 16.25 -17.38
C ALA A 1022 13.71 15.42 -17.63
N THR A 1023 12.73 15.51 -16.71
CA THR A 1023 11.52 14.67 -16.65
C THR A 1023 11.80 13.18 -16.90
N ASN A 1024 12.80 12.65 -16.20
CA ASN A 1024 13.37 11.31 -16.43
C ASN A 1024 12.71 10.19 -15.58
N GLY A 1025 11.63 10.50 -14.86
CA GLY A 1025 10.96 9.54 -13.97
C GLY A 1025 11.76 9.16 -12.71
N GLY A 1026 12.85 9.87 -12.41
CA GLY A 1026 13.70 9.64 -11.25
C GLY A 1026 14.84 8.64 -11.49
N ASP A 1027 15.16 8.30 -12.74
CA ASP A 1027 16.18 7.30 -13.08
C ASP A 1027 17.63 7.77 -12.91
N GLY A 1028 17.83 9.08 -12.73
CA GLY A 1028 19.12 9.75 -12.53
C GLY A 1028 19.75 10.36 -13.79
N GLU A 1029 19.14 10.22 -14.98
CA GLU A 1029 19.68 10.80 -16.22
C GLU A 1029 19.72 12.33 -16.16
N ARG A 1030 20.77 12.95 -16.72
CA ARG A 1030 20.98 14.40 -16.70
C ARG A 1030 21.00 14.97 -18.10
N GLY A 1031 20.18 15.99 -18.34
CA GLY A 1031 20.12 16.69 -19.62
C GLY A 1031 20.90 18.01 -19.58
N THR A 1032 21.61 18.33 -20.67
CA THR A 1032 22.16 19.68 -20.91
C THR A 1032 21.22 20.45 -21.84
N VAL A 1033 21.01 21.72 -21.53
CA VAL A 1033 20.25 22.67 -22.35
C VAL A 1033 21.10 23.93 -22.55
N GLU A 1034 21.19 24.41 -23.79
CA GLU A 1034 21.92 25.62 -24.16
C GLU A 1034 20.93 26.72 -24.59
N PHE A 1035 21.24 27.96 -24.20
CA PHE A 1035 20.40 29.13 -24.44
C PHE A 1035 21.25 30.33 -24.89
N SER A 1036 20.62 31.26 -25.60
CA SER A 1036 21.20 32.55 -25.94
C SER A 1036 20.11 33.61 -26.12
N GLY A 1037 20.49 34.84 -26.48
CA GLY A 1037 19.53 35.87 -26.86
C GLY A 1037 18.55 36.30 -25.75
N TRP A 1038 18.90 36.09 -24.47
CA TRP A 1038 18.09 36.56 -23.34
C TRP A 1038 17.90 38.08 -23.42
N ARG A 1039 16.63 38.51 -23.45
CA ARG A 1039 16.22 39.92 -23.49
C ARG A 1039 15.01 40.14 -22.59
N VAL A 1040 15.02 41.26 -21.90
CA VAL A 1040 13.86 41.81 -21.18
C VAL A 1040 13.59 43.19 -21.80
N ALA A 1041 12.37 43.42 -22.26
CA ALA A 1041 11.95 44.63 -22.97
C ALA A 1041 10.53 45.04 -22.55
#